data_AF-A0A1N7LPB5-F1
#
_entry.id   AF-A0A1N7LPB5-F1
#
_cell.length_a   1.000
_cell.length_b   1.000
_cell.length_c   1.000
_cell.angle_alpha   90.00
_cell.angle_beta   90.00
_cell.angle_gamma   90.00
#
_symmetry.space_group_name_H-M   'P 1'
#
loop_
_entity.id
_entity.type
_entity.pdbx_description
1 polymer ?
#
loop_
_entity_poly.entity_id
_entity_poly.type
_entity_poly.pdbx_seq_one_letter_code
_entity_poly.pdbx_strand_id
1 'polypeptide(L)'
;MRLLADLIAPFVASGELRVLHGSPEATTITGMTADSRAVQRGFLFIAIPGTKSDGRSFVPAALSAGATALLVPDDDQPLDCACPEDVVVLATPSVRLALSRLAAAFFPAQPATITAVTGTNGKTSTACFTRALWEHLGHSAGSLGTLGLASRALSIGGSHTTPDPVHLHGILSDVAAAGVTHLCMEASSHGLDQFRLDGVRLTAAAFTNLTRDHLDYHLTLDAYLAAKTRLFTEVLPVGGSAVLNADIPEFAALKAATEAAGRRVIGYGTQAEEIRLLERTPTPHGQQLHLRVFGSDYRLTLPLAGAFQAANALAALGLVIASGAPVAAAVAALEHLPGVPGRLEQVGSHNGASVFVDYAHTPDALEVVLTALRPHARNRLVVVFGCGGDRDRGKRPVMGEIAARLADEVIVTDDNPRSEVPSAIRAEVMAGCPFAREIGDRHQAIATAVADLQPGDVLLIAGKGHESGQTVAGVVTPFDDRIEARKAIIALSPLWTASEIAAATNGQCAGEFVCHGVSIDSRTVAAGDLFIAIAGPSHDGHDWVAAALAAGAAGAVVHRPIDGVDPARLVLVTDTFTALQDLGRAGRDRFGGRVVGVTGSVGKTSTKEMLARVLSAIAPTHAAVGSFNNHWGVPLTLARLPRQMAYAVIEMGMNHPDEIRPLTTIARPHVAVITTIASAHIEHLGSLEAIAEAKAEIFDGVCQPGGVVVLPTDAPCADRLVERAGQHQLIIRRFGCADNADIRLGDATICHDHTAVLALIDGREVHYSIGAAGRHWAMNSLAVLAAVQAVCAPALSFSDIFPTVAQSLAGMQPPKGRGQRHTVPLAAGGAPLVVIDEAYNANPDSLAAALAALGASGGASGGTSQGTTQGRRIVVVGDMLELGPAGPALHAGMAPAVLAAGADLVFTAGPLSEQLFNAVPAAVRGQHAATSADLAPLVAAAVRPGDVVMVKGSAGSRMGLVVAALLALAA
;
A
#
# COMPACT_ATOMS: atom_id res chain seq x y z
N MET A 1 18.21 24.39 -17.01
CA MET A 1 19.04 25.61 -17.12
C MET A 1 18.60 26.38 -18.35
N ARG A 2 18.34 27.69 -18.25
CA ARG A 2 17.93 28.57 -19.36
C ARG A 2 18.58 29.95 -19.26
N LEU A 3 18.82 30.58 -20.41
CA LEU A 3 19.23 31.98 -20.45
C LEU A 3 18.05 32.87 -20.04
N LEU A 4 18.27 33.83 -19.15
CA LEU A 4 17.20 34.67 -18.60
C LEU A 4 16.61 35.58 -19.69
N ALA A 5 17.44 36.17 -20.55
CA ALA A 5 16.99 36.98 -21.68
C ALA A 5 15.97 36.25 -22.56
N ASP A 6 16.25 35.00 -22.95
CA ASP A 6 15.34 34.20 -23.77
C ASP A 6 14.02 33.90 -23.05
N LEU A 7 14.08 33.66 -21.74
CA LEU A 7 12.90 33.39 -20.93
C LEU A 7 11.99 34.62 -20.84
N ILE A 8 12.56 35.80 -20.62
CA ILE A 8 11.79 37.01 -20.31
C ILE A 8 11.42 37.85 -21.55
N ALA A 9 12.08 37.65 -22.69
CA ALA A 9 11.90 38.47 -23.88
C ALA A 9 10.44 38.67 -24.32
N PRO A 10 9.56 37.62 -24.35
CA PRO A 10 8.16 37.80 -24.72
C PRO A 10 7.40 38.71 -23.75
N PHE A 11 7.72 38.61 -22.46
CA PHE A 11 7.04 39.35 -21.40
C PHE A 11 7.49 40.82 -21.36
N VAL A 12 8.79 41.08 -21.57
CA VAL A 12 9.31 42.44 -21.73
C VAL A 12 8.73 43.12 -22.96
N ALA A 13 8.65 42.41 -24.10
CA ALA A 13 8.06 42.94 -25.33
C ALA A 13 6.57 43.28 -25.17
N SER A 14 5.84 42.51 -24.37
CA SER A 14 4.41 42.77 -24.06
C SER A 14 4.18 43.85 -22.99
N GLY A 15 5.24 44.33 -22.33
CA GLY A 15 5.15 45.26 -21.19
C GLY A 15 4.75 44.62 -19.86
N GLU A 16 4.68 43.28 -19.77
CA GLU A 16 4.35 42.55 -18.54
C GLU A 16 5.50 42.53 -17.52
N LEU A 17 6.75 42.55 -18.02
CA LEU A 17 7.96 42.64 -17.20
C LEU A 17 8.78 43.86 -17.57
N ARG A 18 9.35 44.52 -16.55
CA ARG A 18 10.32 45.60 -16.69
C ARG A 18 11.64 45.20 -16.05
N VAL A 19 12.76 45.37 -16.75
CA VAL A 19 14.10 45.16 -16.18
C VAL A 19 14.49 46.43 -15.45
N LEU A 20 14.66 46.35 -14.12
CA LEU A 20 15.06 47.49 -13.29
C LEU A 20 16.57 47.58 -13.10
N HIS A 21 17.26 46.44 -13.08
CA HIS A 21 18.68 46.33 -12.74
C HIS A 21 19.29 45.06 -13.34
N GLY A 22 20.60 45.10 -13.61
CA GLY A 22 21.38 43.99 -14.17
C GLY A 22 21.20 43.77 -15.68
N SER A 23 22.00 42.86 -16.26
CA SER A 23 21.99 42.49 -17.69
C SER A 23 21.47 41.05 -17.87
N PRO A 24 20.23 40.85 -18.36
CA PRO A 24 19.66 39.52 -18.56
C PRO A 24 20.39 38.67 -19.61
N GLU A 25 21.16 39.28 -20.51
CA GLU A 25 21.83 38.61 -21.64
C GLU A 25 22.95 37.66 -21.21
N ALA A 26 23.55 37.88 -20.04
CA ALA A 26 24.61 37.03 -19.48
C ALA A 26 24.13 36.14 -18.32
N THR A 27 22.89 36.31 -17.86
CA THR A 27 22.37 35.62 -16.67
C THR A 27 21.67 34.32 -17.06
N THR A 28 22.12 33.22 -16.46
CA THR A 28 21.48 31.91 -16.61
C THR A 28 20.76 31.54 -15.32
N ILE A 29 19.56 30.98 -15.46
CA ILE A 29 18.79 30.46 -14.34
C ILE A 29 18.66 28.93 -14.39
N THR A 30 18.82 28.30 -13.24
CA THR A 30 18.77 26.84 -13.05
C THR A 30 17.45 26.38 -12.43
N GLY A 31 16.69 27.30 -11.82
CA GLY A 31 15.38 27.07 -11.24
C GLY A 31 14.73 28.38 -10.80
N MET A 32 13.56 28.28 -10.19
CA MET A 32 12.84 29.43 -9.64
C MET A 32 12.04 29.04 -8.40
N THR A 33 11.84 29.96 -7.46
CA THR A 33 11.07 29.69 -6.23
C THR A 33 10.55 30.98 -5.60
N ALA A 34 9.39 30.91 -4.94
CA ALA A 34 8.87 31.97 -4.08
C ALA A 34 9.23 31.76 -2.59
N ASP A 35 9.88 30.65 -2.24
CA ASP A 35 10.34 30.35 -0.88
C ASP A 35 11.85 30.60 -0.78
N SER A 36 12.26 31.62 -0.02
CA SER A 36 13.66 32.01 0.15
C SER A 36 14.51 30.89 0.77
N ARG A 37 13.90 29.99 1.55
CA ARG A 37 14.57 28.85 2.17
C ARG A 37 14.91 27.74 1.17
N ALA A 38 14.22 27.74 0.03
CA ALA A 38 14.41 26.76 -1.05
C ALA A 38 15.26 27.31 -2.21
N VAL A 39 15.81 28.52 -2.07
CA VAL A 39 16.70 29.11 -3.08
C VAL A 39 18.00 28.32 -3.16
N GLN A 40 18.41 28.03 -4.39
CA GLN A 40 19.74 27.48 -4.69
C GLN A 40 20.49 28.45 -5.60
N ARG A 41 21.81 28.25 -5.71
CA ARG A 41 22.65 29.06 -6.59
C ARG A 41 22.12 29.03 -8.04
N GLY A 42 21.89 30.21 -8.61
CA GLY A 42 21.38 30.36 -9.97
C GLY A 42 19.85 30.41 -10.08
N PHE A 43 19.12 30.54 -8.98
CA PHE A 43 17.66 30.62 -9.03
C PHE A 43 17.15 32.04 -9.28
N LEU A 44 15.98 32.12 -9.94
CA LEU A 44 15.11 33.29 -9.90
C LEU A 44 14.26 33.23 -8.61
N PHE A 45 14.42 34.20 -7.72
CA PHE A 45 13.57 34.33 -6.53
C PHE A 45 12.38 35.26 -6.79
N ILE A 46 11.18 34.83 -6.40
CA ILE A 46 9.94 35.59 -6.62
C ILE A 46 9.44 36.18 -5.29
N ALA A 47 9.51 37.50 -5.16
CA ALA A 47 9.05 38.23 -4.00
C ALA A 47 7.53 38.52 -4.09
N ILE A 48 6.71 37.53 -3.71
CA ILE A 48 5.25 37.65 -3.74
C ILE A 48 4.75 38.48 -2.54
N PRO A 49 3.90 39.51 -2.74
CA PRO A 49 3.15 40.15 -1.66
C PRO A 49 2.17 39.14 -1.01
N GLY A 50 2.40 38.81 0.25
CA GLY A 50 1.58 37.89 1.02
C GLY A 50 0.60 38.61 1.95
N THR A 51 -0.36 37.86 2.50
CA THR A 51 -1.33 38.37 3.50
C THR A 51 -0.75 38.46 4.91
N LYS A 52 0.34 37.73 5.19
CA LYS A 52 1.03 37.72 6.50
C LYS A 52 2.38 38.45 6.47
N SER A 53 3.08 38.39 5.35
CA SER A 53 4.42 38.93 5.17
C SER A 53 4.65 39.28 3.70
N ASP A 54 5.48 40.29 3.46
CA ASP A 54 5.91 40.68 2.13
C ASP A 54 7.12 39.85 1.67
N GLY A 55 7.08 39.30 0.45
CA GLY A 55 8.19 38.55 -0.13
C GLY A 55 9.49 39.35 -0.26
N ARG A 56 9.39 40.69 -0.38
CA ARG A 56 10.56 41.59 -0.49
C ARG A 56 11.45 41.54 0.74
N SER A 57 10.87 41.34 1.93
CA SER A 57 11.61 41.21 3.19
C SER A 57 12.55 40.00 3.23
N PHE A 58 12.38 39.03 2.30
CA PHE A 58 13.22 37.84 2.20
C PHE A 58 14.26 37.90 1.09
N VAL A 59 14.33 39.01 0.33
CA VAL A 59 15.34 39.20 -0.72
C VAL A 59 16.78 39.09 -0.18
N PRO A 60 17.15 39.67 0.99
CA PRO A 60 18.50 39.50 1.53
C PRO A 60 18.88 38.03 1.74
N ALA A 61 17.95 37.21 2.23
CA ALA A 61 18.17 35.78 2.43
C ALA A 61 18.30 35.03 1.09
N ALA A 62 17.47 35.36 0.10
CA ALA A 62 17.55 34.77 -1.24
C ALA A 62 18.87 35.10 -1.95
N LEU A 63 19.34 36.35 -1.84
CA LEU A 63 20.64 36.77 -2.36
C LEU A 63 21.78 36.02 -1.66
N SER A 64 21.74 35.90 -0.33
CA SER A 64 22.73 35.12 0.43
C SER A 64 22.75 33.64 0.06
N ALA A 65 21.60 33.08 -0.37
CA ALA A 65 21.49 31.70 -0.84
C ALA A 65 21.91 31.53 -2.32
N GLY A 66 22.22 32.63 -3.02
CA GLY A 66 22.77 32.61 -4.38
C GLY A 66 21.75 32.82 -5.50
N ALA A 67 20.62 33.49 -5.23
CA ALA A 67 19.71 33.94 -6.29
C ALA A 67 20.44 34.87 -7.28
N THR A 68 20.32 34.60 -8.58
CA THR A 68 20.93 35.41 -9.65
C THR A 68 19.94 36.34 -10.33
N ALA A 69 18.64 36.18 -10.03
CA ALA A 69 17.60 37.07 -10.48
C ALA A 69 16.48 37.20 -9.43
N LEU A 70 15.78 38.33 -9.44
CA LEU A 70 14.65 38.65 -8.56
C LEU A 70 13.44 39.08 -9.39
N LEU A 71 12.24 38.65 -9.01
CA LEU A 71 10.97 39.19 -9.50
C LEU A 71 10.22 39.88 -8.36
N VAL A 72 9.94 41.18 -8.52
CA VAL A 72 9.36 42.05 -7.50
C VAL A 72 8.11 42.80 -8.02
N PRO A 73 7.25 43.33 -7.14
CA PRO A 73 6.17 44.23 -7.53
C PRO A 73 6.69 45.50 -8.21
N ASP A 74 5.95 46.01 -9.21
CA ASP A 74 6.21 47.30 -9.85
C ASP A 74 5.41 48.41 -9.14
N ASP A 75 5.84 48.79 -7.94
CA ASP A 75 5.12 49.73 -7.05
C ASP A 75 5.99 50.85 -6.45
N ASP A 76 7.12 51.17 -7.10
CA ASP A 76 8.11 52.18 -6.69
C ASP A 76 8.71 52.01 -5.28
N GLN A 77 8.37 50.94 -4.55
CA GLN A 77 8.96 50.68 -3.23
C GLN A 77 10.39 50.13 -3.38
N PRO A 78 11.38 50.74 -2.71
CA PRO A 78 12.75 50.27 -2.76
C PRO A 78 12.90 48.91 -2.06
N LEU A 79 13.86 48.11 -2.51
CA LEU A 79 14.29 46.92 -1.78
C LEU A 79 15.07 47.31 -0.54
N ASP A 80 14.87 46.60 0.56
CA ASP A 80 15.55 46.83 1.86
C ASP A 80 17.06 46.50 1.85
N CYS A 81 17.62 46.16 0.69
CA CYS A 81 19.04 45.86 0.50
C CYS A 81 19.53 46.30 -0.88
N ALA A 82 20.82 46.63 -0.97
CA ALA A 82 21.48 46.84 -2.25
C ALA A 82 21.58 45.53 -3.04
N CYS A 83 21.16 45.55 -4.30
CA CYS A 83 21.32 44.41 -5.20
C CYS A 83 22.72 44.46 -5.84
N PRO A 84 23.48 43.35 -5.84
CA PRO A 84 24.73 43.24 -6.59
C PRO A 84 24.56 43.54 -8.08
N GLU A 85 25.59 44.06 -8.76
CA GLU A 85 25.54 44.41 -10.20
C GLU A 85 25.25 43.20 -11.11
N ASP A 86 25.65 42.00 -10.68
CA ASP A 86 25.48 40.73 -11.41
C ASP A 86 24.10 40.08 -11.19
N VAL A 87 23.26 40.65 -10.33
CA VAL A 87 21.88 40.18 -10.09
C VAL A 87 20.91 40.96 -10.96
N VAL A 88 20.01 40.26 -11.65
CA VAL A 88 18.96 40.89 -12.46
C VAL A 88 17.70 41.11 -11.63
N VAL A 89 17.12 42.32 -11.68
CA VAL A 89 15.86 42.64 -11.00
C VAL A 89 14.77 42.92 -12.03
N LEU A 90 13.71 42.12 -11.97
CA LEU A 90 12.52 42.21 -12.80
C LEU A 90 11.35 42.75 -11.98
N ALA A 91 10.61 43.70 -12.53
CA ALA A 91 9.40 44.25 -11.93
C ALA A 91 8.17 43.94 -12.76
N THR A 92 7.03 43.75 -12.10
CA THR A 92 5.74 43.49 -12.74
C THR A 92 4.56 43.98 -11.91
N PRO A 93 3.47 44.46 -12.54
CA PRO A 93 2.26 44.84 -11.82
C PRO A 93 1.54 43.63 -11.18
N SER A 94 1.76 42.40 -11.67
CA SER A 94 1.15 41.19 -11.10
C SER A 94 2.17 40.06 -10.95
N VAL A 95 2.81 40.02 -9.78
CA VAL A 95 3.87 39.04 -9.48
C VAL A 95 3.39 37.60 -9.60
N ARG A 96 2.15 37.31 -9.17
CA ARG A 96 1.58 35.95 -9.23
C ARG A 96 1.32 35.48 -10.65
N LEU A 97 0.77 36.36 -11.51
CA LEU A 97 0.52 36.05 -12.91
C LEU A 97 1.84 35.84 -13.67
N ALA A 98 2.80 36.75 -13.47
CA ALA A 98 4.12 36.66 -14.08
C ALA A 98 4.85 35.37 -13.65
N LEU A 99 4.76 34.99 -12.37
CA LEU A 99 5.32 33.73 -11.88
C LEU A 99 4.79 32.52 -12.66
N SER A 100 3.47 32.40 -12.83
CA SER A 100 2.88 31.24 -13.50
C SER A 100 3.28 31.19 -14.98
N ARG A 101 3.29 32.32 -15.67
CA ARG A 101 3.71 32.40 -17.07
C ARG A 101 5.21 32.13 -17.26
N LEU A 102 6.05 32.62 -16.35
CA LEU A 102 7.49 32.32 -16.36
C LEU A 102 7.75 30.85 -16.06
N ALA A 103 7.01 30.24 -15.12
CA ALA A 103 7.10 28.81 -14.84
C ALA A 103 6.72 27.98 -16.08
N ALA A 104 5.65 28.36 -16.78
CA ALA A 104 5.24 27.72 -18.03
C ALA A 104 6.29 27.84 -19.15
N ALA A 105 6.96 29.00 -19.25
CA ALA A 105 8.02 29.20 -20.23
C ALA A 105 9.33 28.46 -19.85
N PHE A 106 9.61 28.32 -18.56
CA PHE A 106 10.76 27.56 -18.06
C PHE A 106 10.59 26.05 -18.27
N PHE A 107 9.38 25.53 -18.06
CA PHE A 107 8.95 24.16 -18.32
C PHE A 107 7.93 24.10 -19.48
N PRO A 108 8.36 24.23 -20.75
CA PRO A 108 7.46 24.40 -21.89
C PRO A 108 6.69 23.12 -22.27
N ALA A 109 7.23 21.95 -21.91
CA ALA A 109 6.61 20.66 -22.18
C ALA A 109 5.35 20.50 -21.33
N GLN A 110 4.24 20.14 -21.99
CA GLN A 110 2.98 19.82 -21.33
C GLN A 110 2.28 18.74 -22.18
N PRO A 111 1.36 17.92 -21.60
CA PRO A 111 0.55 16.98 -22.37
C PRO A 111 -0.20 17.65 -23.52
N ALA A 112 -0.47 16.90 -24.58
CA ALA A 112 -1.14 17.42 -25.77
C ALA A 112 -2.57 17.90 -25.48
N THR A 113 -3.26 17.23 -24.55
CA THR A 113 -4.62 17.54 -24.14
C THR A 113 -4.65 17.73 -22.62
N ILE A 114 -5.10 18.89 -22.17
CA ILE A 114 -5.27 19.20 -20.75
C ILE A 114 -6.67 19.75 -20.53
N THR A 115 -7.39 19.15 -19.60
CA THR A 115 -8.68 19.65 -19.14
C THR A 115 -8.63 20.05 -17.68
N ALA A 116 -9.50 20.95 -17.25
CA ALA A 116 -9.59 21.37 -15.86
C ALA A 116 -11.02 21.26 -15.33
N VAL A 117 -11.17 20.98 -14.04
CA VAL A 117 -12.48 20.96 -13.37
C VAL A 117 -12.48 21.83 -12.12
N THR A 118 -13.49 22.70 -12.01
CA THR A 118 -13.75 23.50 -10.81
C THR A 118 -15.17 23.30 -10.29
N GLY A 119 -15.38 23.78 -9.07
CA GLY A 119 -16.62 23.68 -8.30
C GLY A 119 -16.35 23.47 -6.81
N THR A 120 -17.40 23.46 -5.98
CA THR A 120 -17.25 23.16 -4.55
C THR A 120 -16.98 21.66 -4.38
N ASN A 121 -17.88 20.81 -4.86
CA ASN A 121 -17.79 19.36 -4.73
C ASN A 121 -17.61 18.65 -6.09
N GLY A 122 -17.08 17.43 -6.10
CA GLY A 122 -17.00 16.58 -7.30
C GLY A 122 -15.77 16.77 -8.20
N LYS A 123 -14.89 17.73 -7.92
CA LYS A 123 -13.66 17.98 -8.71
C LYS A 123 -12.79 16.72 -8.88
N THR A 124 -12.41 16.09 -7.76
CA THR A 124 -11.62 14.85 -7.76
C THR A 124 -12.32 13.73 -8.53
N SER A 125 -13.62 13.52 -8.31
CA SER A 125 -14.39 12.49 -9.02
C SER A 125 -14.41 12.72 -10.52
N THR A 126 -14.75 13.94 -10.97
CA THR A 126 -14.76 14.30 -12.39
C THR A 126 -13.37 14.15 -13.02
N ALA A 127 -12.30 14.58 -12.34
CA ALA A 127 -10.93 14.44 -12.85
C ALA A 127 -10.52 12.97 -13.02
N CYS A 128 -10.81 12.11 -12.03
CA CYS A 128 -10.53 10.68 -12.11
C CYS A 128 -11.39 9.97 -13.17
N PHE A 129 -12.67 10.32 -13.30
CA PHE A 129 -13.54 9.74 -14.33
C PHE A 129 -13.10 10.16 -15.74
N THR A 130 -12.67 11.41 -15.92
CA THR A 130 -12.15 11.89 -17.21
C THR A 130 -10.90 11.10 -17.61
N ARG A 131 -9.97 10.87 -16.67
CA ARG A 131 -8.82 9.97 -16.88
C ARG A 131 -9.27 8.55 -17.26
N ALA A 132 -10.18 7.94 -16.49
CA ALA A 132 -10.61 6.57 -16.71
C ALA A 132 -11.29 6.37 -18.08
N LEU A 133 -12.13 7.33 -18.51
CA LEU A 133 -12.74 7.32 -19.83
C LEU A 133 -11.69 7.39 -20.94
N TRP A 134 -10.69 8.27 -20.82
CA TRP A 134 -9.60 8.34 -21.80
C TRP A 134 -8.78 7.04 -21.86
N GLU A 135 -8.45 6.44 -20.71
CA GLU A 135 -7.74 5.16 -20.65
C GLU A 135 -8.55 4.04 -21.30
N HIS A 136 -9.87 4.01 -21.08
CA HIS A 136 -10.77 3.05 -21.72
C HIS A 136 -10.81 3.23 -23.25
N LEU A 137 -10.71 4.47 -23.72
CA LEU A 137 -10.61 4.80 -25.14
C LEU A 137 -9.19 4.59 -25.73
N GLY A 138 -8.25 4.07 -24.93
CA GLY A 138 -6.89 3.72 -25.37
C GLY A 138 -5.87 4.87 -25.31
N HIS A 139 -6.20 5.99 -24.68
CA HIS A 139 -5.25 7.09 -24.50
C HIS A 139 -4.35 6.89 -23.28
N SER A 140 -3.10 7.35 -23.37
CA SER A 140 -2.21 7.52 -22.22
C SER A 140 -2.65 8.76 -21.44
N ALA A 141 -3.27 8.56 -20.27
CA ALA A 141 -3.93 9.62 -19.51
C ALA A 141 -3.51 9.71 -18.04
N GLY A 142 -3.72 10.88 -17.44
CA GLY A 142 -3.50 11.15 -16.03
C GLY A 142 -4.55 12.08 -15.41
N SER A 143 -4.58 12.14 -14.08
CA SER A 143 -5.36 13.08 -13.30
C SER A 143 -4.50 13.73 -12.23
N LEU A 144 -4.64 15.04 -12.00
CA LEU A 144 -3.88 15.81 -11.01
C LEU A 144 -4.82 16.57 -10.07
N GLY A 145 -4.71 16.36 -8.76
CA GLY A 145 -5.61 17.02 -7.81
C GLY A 145 -5.32 16.73 -6.34
N THR A 146 -6.38 16.66 -5.52
CA THR A 146 -6.27 16.42 -4.07
C THR A 146 -5.55 15.10 -3.75
N LEU A 147 -5.75 14.07 -4.57
CA LEU A 147 -5.08 12.77 -4.43
C LEU A 147 -3.64 12.76 -4.98
N GLY A 148 -3.17 13.87 -5.55
CA GLY A 148 -1.90 13.98 -6.25
C GLY A 148 -2.03 13.74 -7.75
N LEU A 149 -0.91 13.40 -8.39
CA LEU A 149 -0.86 12.95 -9.79
C LEU A 149 -1.08 11.44 -9.82
N ALA A 150 -2.00 10.98 -10.67
CA ALA A 150 -2.18 9.57 -10.96
C ALA A 150 -2.21 9.35 -12.49
N SER A 151 -1.32 8.49 -12.99
CA SER A 151 -1.29 8.01 -14.37
C SER A 151 -0.64 6.61 -14.39
N ARG A 152 -0.73 5.87 -15.50
CA ARG A 152 -0.05 4.56 -15.61
C ARG A 152 1.48 4.67 -15.54
N ALA A 153 2.05 5.80 -15.95
CA ALA A 153 3.50 6.00 -16.04
C ALA A 153 4.12 6.68 -14.81
N LEU A 154 3.35 7.54 -14.15
CA LEU A 154 3.78 8.36 -13.02
C LEU A 154 2.68 8.50 -11.98
N SER A 155 3.07 8.47 -10.71
CA SER A 155 2.23 8.84 -9.58
C SER A 155 3.02 9.59 -8.55
N ILE A 156 2.42 10.66 -8.04
CA ILE A 156 3.02 11.58 -7.08
C ILE A 156 1.93 11.88 -6.05
N GLY A 157 2.19 11.62 -4.77
CA GLY A 157 1.23 11.91 -3.70
C GLY A 157 0.86 13.40 -3.65
N GLY A 158 -0.38 13.69 -3.26
CA GLY A 158 -0.89 15.06 -3.19
C GLY A 158 -0.35 15.86 -1.99
N SER A 159 -0.03 17.13 -2.21
CA SER A 159 0.22 18.13 -1.14
C SER A 159 -0.80 19.26 -1.15
N HIS A 160 -1.26 19.67 -2.34
CA HIS A 160 -2.29 20.68 -2.57
C HIS A 160 -3.19 20.27 -3.74
N THR A 161 -4.48 20.62 -3.66
CA THR A 161 -5.46 20.37 -4.74
C THR A 161 -5.05 21.00 -6.07
N THR A 162 -4.43 22.18 -6.03
CA THR A 162 -3.78 22.81 -7.18
C THR A 162 -2.37 23.23 -6.73
N PRO A 163 -1.30 22.59 -7.23
CA PRO A 163 0.07 22.93 -6.84
C PRO A 163 0.44 24.40 -7.11
N ASP A 164 1.52 24.89 -6.50
CA ASP A 164 2.08 26.19 -6.89
C ASP A 164 2.57 26.16 -8.36
N PRO A 165 2.71 27.31 -9.02
CA PRO A 165 2.95 27.33 -10.47
C PRO A 165 4.26 26.66 -10.90
N VAL A 166 5.32 26.79 -10.11
CA VAL A 166 6.62 26.18 -10.44
C VAL A 166 6.52 24.67 -10.37
N HIS A 167 5.96 24.16 -9.28
CA HIS A 167 5.76 22.73 -9.09
C HIS A 167 4.77 22.16 -10.09
N LEU A 168 3.67 22.86 -10.38
CA LEU A 168 2.68 22.47 -11.38
C LEU A 168 3.32 22.28 -12.75
N HIS A 169 4.06 23.29 -13.23
CA HIS A 169 4.68 23.22 -14.55
C HIS A 169 5.83 22.20 -14.63
N GLY A 170 6.55 21.97 -13.52
CA GLY A 170 7.46 20.83 -13.39
C GLY A 170 6.75 19.49 -13.58
N ILE A 171 5.63 19.27 -12.86
CA ILE A 171 4.79 18.07 -13.01
C ILE A 171 4.32 17.91 -14.46
N LEU A 172 3.83 18.98 -15.11
CA LEU A 172 3.36 18.90 -16.50
C LEU A 172 4.46 18.47 -17.46
N SER A 173 5.68 18.96 -17.24
CA SER A 173 6.85 18.57 -18.02
C SER A 173 7.21 17.10 -17.81
N ASP A 174 7.20 16.63 -16.57
CA ASP A 174 7.49 15.23 -16.23
C ASP A 174 6.43 14.28 -16.81
N VAL A 175 5.16 14.64 -16.71
CA VAL A 175 4.01 13.91 -17.28
C VAL A 175 4.13 13.81 -18.80
N ALA A 176 4.47 14.91 -19.47
CA ALA A 176 4.71 14.89 -20.92
C ALA A 176 5.92 14.02 -21.29
N ALA A 177 7.02 14.11 -20.53
CA ALA A 177 8.23 13.32 -20.75
C ALA A 177 7.99 11.81 -20.55
N ALA A 178 7.07 11.44 -19.66
CA ALA A 178 6.64 10.06 -19.44
C ALA A 178 5.66 9.53 -20.52
N GLY A 179 5.37 10.31 -21.56
CA GLY A 179 4.50 9.91 -22.67
C GLY A 179 3.00 9.96 -22.35
N VAL A 180 2.59 10.69 -21.31
CA VAL A 180 1.18 10.94 -21.02
C VAL A 180 0.67 12.04 -21.96
N THR A 181 -0.40 11.72 -22.68
CA THR A 181 -0.96 12.58 -23.74
C THR A 181 -2.16 13.40 -23.27
N HIS A 182 -2.93 12.88 -22.31
CA HIS A 182 -4.15 13.49 -21.79
C HIS A 182 -4.05 13.69 -20.28
N LEU A 183 -4.40 14.88 -19.78
CA LEU A 183 -4.38 15.17 -18.34
C LEU A 183 -5.66 15.91 -17.94
N CYS A 184 -6.32 15.47 -16.86
CA CYS A 184 -7.39 16.24 -16.23
C CYS A 184 -6.92 16.77 -14.87
N MET A 185 -7.06 18.07 -14.60
CA MET A 185 -6.57 18.67 -13.37
C MET A 185 -7.66 19.39 -12.57
N GLU A 186 -7.56 19.34 -11.24
CA GLU A 186 -8.43 20.10 -10.35
C GLU A 186 -8.02 21.58 -10.29
N ALA A 187 -8.98 22.47 -10.58
CA ALA A 187 -8.83 23.91 -10.50
C ALA A 187 -9.54 24.43 -9.25
N SER A 188 -8.83 24.53 -8.13
CA SER A 188 -9.36 25.12 -6.90
C SER A 188 -9.63 26.62 -7.06
N SER A 189 -10.57 27.18 -6.31
CA SER A 189 -10.83 28.64 -6.33
C SER A 189 -9.61 29.44 -5.91
N HIS A 190 -8.88 28.95 -4.89
CA HIS A 190 -7.60 29.51 -4.46
C HIS A 190 -6.56 29.49 -5.59
N GLY A 191 -6.48 28.38 -6.33
CA GLY A 191 -5.58 28.26 -7.47
C GLY A 191 -5.91 29.25 -8.58
N LEU A 192 -7.19 29.44 -8.90
CA LEU A 192 -7.64 30.38 -9.93
C LEU A 192 -7.45 31.84 -9.52
N ASP A 193 -7.79 32.19 -8.29
CA ASP A 193 -7.61 33.52 -7.70
C ASP A 193 -6.12 33.91 -7.58
N GLN A 194 -5.25 32.92 -7.30
CA GLN A 194 -3.80 33.12 -7.22
C GLN A 194 -3.08 32.90 -8.56
N PHE A 195 -3.81 32.83 -9.67
CA PHE A 195 -3.25 32.68 -11.02
C PHE A 195 -2.43 31.40 -11.25
N ARG A 196 -2.62 30.34 -10.45
CA ARG A 196 -1.73 29.16 -10.49
C ARG A 196 -1.79 28.37 -11.79
N LEU A 197 -2.91 28.44 -12.52
CA LEU A 197 -3.11 27.73 -13.78
C LEU A 197 -2.72 28.56 -15.00
N ASP A 198 -2.34 29.83 -14.82
CA ASP A 198 -2.03 30.74 -15.91
C ASP A 198 -0.74 30.32 -16.62
N GLY A 199 -0.87 29.76 -17.83
CA GLY A 199 0.22 29.15 -18.58
C GLY A 199 -0.03 27.68 -18.93
N VAL A 200 -1.05 27.05 -18.33
CA VAL A 200 -1.52 25.72 -18.72
C VAL A 200 -2.34 25.82 -20.02
N ARG A 201 -2.01 24.97 -21.00
CA ARG A 201 -2.70 24.95 -22.31
C ARG A 201 -3.96 24.09 -22.25
N LEU A 202 -5.05 24.65 -21.75
CA LEU A 202 -6.33 23.94 -21.62
C LEU A 202 -7.05 23.76 -22.96
N THR A 203 -7.72 22.62 -23.13
CA THR A 203 -8.60 22.28 -24.27
C THR A 203 -10.07 22.40 -23.90
N ALA A 204 -10.42 21.99 -22.68
CA ALA A 204 -11.76 22.10 -22.11
C ALA A 204 -11.72 22.33 -20.60
N ALA A 205 -12.79 22.89 -20.05
CA ALA A 205 -12.94 23.08 -18.61
C ALA A 205 -14.36 22.75 -18.14
N ALA A 206 -14.53 22.22 -16.92
CA ALA A 206 -15.84 21.86 -16.38
C ALA A 206 -16.18 22.62 -15.09
N PHE A 207 -17.46 22.95 -14.90
CA PHE A 207 -18.02 23.48 -13.66
C PHE A 207 -18.99 22.45 -13.06
N THR A 208 -18.75 22.02 -11.81
CA THR A 208 -19.60 21.01 -11.15
C THR A 208 -20.78 21.61 -10.40
N ASN A 209 -20.51 22.41 -9.37
CA ASN A 209 -21.51 23.04 -8.50
C ASN A 209 -20.89 24.16 -7.67
N LEU A 210 -21.75 24.98 -7.06
CA LEU A 210 -21.38 25.98 -6.07
C LEU A 210 -22.24 25.81 -4.81
N THR A 211 -21.60 25.58 -3.68
CA THR A 211 -22.19 25.61 -2.33
C THR A 211 -21.27 26.35 -1.37
N ARG A 212 -21.77 26.71 -0.19
CA ARG A 212 -21.02 27.48 0.82
C ARG A 212 -19.78 26.72 1.30
N ASP A 213 -18.62 27.24 0.91
CA ASP A 213 -17.30 26.75 1.30
C ASP A 213 -16.26 27.87 1.14
N HIS A 214 -15.10 27.77 1.78
CA HIS A 214 -13.96 28.70 1.65
C HIS A 214 -14.27 30.19 1.86
N LEU A 215 -15.31 30.54 2.61
CA LEU A 215 -15.68 31.93 2.90
C LEU A 215 -14.71 32.62 3.87
N ASP A 216 -13.88 31.87 4.57
CA ASP A 216 -12.74 32.36 5.34
C ASP A 216 -11.68 33.04 4.44
N TYR A 217 -11.59 32.61 3.18
CA TYR A 217 -10.69 33.21 2.17
C TYR A 217 -11.43 34.22 1.27
N HIS A 218 -12.54 33.81 0.66
CA HIS A 218 -13.24 34.61 -0.36
C HIS A 218 -14.16 35.69 0.21
N LEU A 219 -14.46 35.63 1.52
CA LEU A 219 -15.36 36.53 2.27
C LEU A 219 -16.85 36.46 1.86
N THR A 220 -17.15 36.29 0.56
CA THR A 220 -18.50 36.24 0.01
C THR A 220 -18.65 35.12 -1.02
N LEU A 221 -19.89 34.65 -1.25
CA LEU A 221 -20.19 33.68 -2.30
C LEU A 221 -19.96 34.25 -3.71
N ASP A 222 -20.21 35.55 -3.91
CA ASP A 222 -20.01 36.20 -5.20
C ASP A 222 -18.54 36.25 -5.58
N ALA A 223 -17.65 36.58 -4.63
CA ALA A 223 -16.20 36.53 -4.85
C ALA A 223 -15.72 35.10 -5.13
N TYR A 224 -16.28 34.11 -4.41
CA TYR A 224 -15.96 32.70 -4.61
C TYR A 224 -16.41 32.20 -6.00
N LEU A 225 -17.59 32.62 -6.47
CA LEU A 225 -18.07 32.35 -7.82
C LEU A 225 -17.18 33.04 -8.86
N ALA A 226 -16.87 34.33 -8.68
CA ALA A 226 -16.03 35.09 -9.60
C ALA A 226 -14.66 34.44 -9.81
N ALA A 227 -14.02 33.97 -8.72
CA ALA A 227 -12.76 33.24 -8.78
C ALA A 227 -12.86 31.96 -9.63
N LYS A 228 -13.99 31.24 -9.60
CA LYS A 228 -14.22 30.05 -10.43
C LYS A 228 -14.57 30.41 -11.89
N THR A 229 -15.37 31.44 -12.10
CA THR A 229 -15.76 31.93 -13.43
C THR A 229 -14.55 32.30 -14.26
N ARG A 230 -13.48 32.79 -13.62
CA ARG A 230 -12.18 33.07 -14.24
C ARG A 230 -11.63 31.93 -15.09
N LEU A 231 -11.88 30.68 -14.71
CA LEU A 231 -11.47 29.51 -15.50
C LEU A 231 -12.04 29.55 -16.92
N PHE A 232 -13.27 30.05 -17.10
CA PHE A 232 -13.98 30.05 -18.37
C PHE A 232 -13.83 31.36 -19.14
N THR A 233 -13.58 32.47 -18.45
CA THR A 233 -13.45 33.81 -19.06
C THR A 233 -12.02 34.20 -19.39
N GLU A 234 -11.03 33.71 -18.63
CA GLU A 234 -9.62 34.13 -18.75
C GLU A 234 -8.68 32.97 -19.06
N VAL A 235 -8.79 31.84 -18.36
CA VAL A 235 -7.79 30.74 -18.43
C VAL A 235 -8.05 29.80 -19.62
N LEU A 236 -9.29 29.37 -19.83
CA LEU A 236 -9.66 28.56 -20.99
C LEU A 236 -9.49 29.40 -22.26
N PRO A 237 -8.78 28.94 -23.30
CA PRO A 237 -8.55 29.75 -24.50
C PRO A 237 -9.84 30.02 -25.28
N VAL A 238 -9.84 31.09 -26.08
CA VAL A 238 -10.92 31.39 -27.03
C VAL A 238 -11.14 30.20 -27.96
N GLY A 239 -12.40 29.82 -28.20
CA GLY A 239 -12.78 28.61 -28.94
C GLY A 239 -12.71 27.31 -28.13
N GLY A 240 -12.11 27.33 -26.93
CA GLY A 240 -12.16 26.23 -25.97
C GLY A 240 -13.60 25.92 -25.52
N SER A 241 -13.81 24.74 -24.93
CA SER A 241 -15.15 24.26 -24.57
C SER A 241 -15.35 24.22 -23.05
N ALA A 242 -16.41 24.86 -22.58
CA ALA A 242 -16.85 24.86 -21.19
C ALA A 242 -17.98 23.84 -21.00
N VAL A 243 -17.79 22.89 -20.09
CA VAL A 243 -18.75 21.86 -19.73
C VAL A 243 -19.45 22.30 -18.44
N LEU A 244 -20.68 22.78 -18.55
CA LEU A 244 -21.37 23.49 -17.47
C LEU A 244 -22.57 22.69 -16.97
N ASN A 245 -22.72 22.57 -15.65
CA ASN A 245 -23.89 21.93 -15.05
C ASN A 245 -25.13 22.79 -15.27
N ALA A 246 -26.13 22.28 -15.98
CA ALA A 246 -27.38 22.97 -16.26
C ALA A 246 -28.36 22.95 -15.06
N ASP A 247 -28.08 22.12 -14.04
CA ASP A 247 -28.96 21.94 -12.89
C ASP A 247 -28.64 22.91 -11.72
N ILE A 248 -27.67 23.83 -11.89
CA ILE A 248 -27.29 24.82 -10.86
C ILE A 248 -27.90 26.20 -11.11
N PRO A 249 -28.17 27.00 -10.06
CA PRO A 249 -28.71 28.35 -10.21
C PRO A 249 -27.83 29.28 -11.06
N GLU A 250 -26.51 29.11 -11.01
CA GLU A 250 -25.53 29.98 -11.68
C GLU A 250 -25.38 29.70 -13.19
N PHE A 251 -26.02 28.64 -13.72
CA PHE A 251 -25.79 28.17 -15.09
C PHE A 251 -25.99 29.27 -16.14
N ALA A 252 -27.09 30.02 -16.06
CA ALA A 252 -27.41 31.06 -17.04
C ALA A 252 -26.35 32.17 -17.07
N ALA A 253 -25.88 32.61 -15.90
CA ALA A 253 -24.84 33.63 -15.77
C ALA A 253 -23.48 33.11 -16.25
N LEU A 254 -23.11 31.87 -15.87
CA LEU A 254 -21.87 31.22 -16.32
C LEU A 254 -21.85 31.02 -17.84
N LYS A 255 -22.96 30.55 -18.43
CA LYS A 255 -23.11 30.37 -19.88
C LYS A 255 -22.93 31.69 -20.61
N ALA A 256 -23.63 32.74 -20.18
CA ALA A 256 -23.54 34.05 -20.80
C ALA A 256 -22.11 34.64 -20.71
N ALA A 257 -21.47 34.57 -19.55
CA ALA A 257 -20.10 35.04 -19.37
C ALA A 257 -19.08 34.27 -20.24
N THR A 258 -19.26 32.95 -20.34
CA THR A 258 -18.40 32.07 -21.15
C THR A 258 -18.54 32.35 -22.64
N GLU A 259 -19.78 32.48 -23.14
CA GLU A 259 -20.07 32.79 -24.54
C GLU A 259 -19.61 34.20 -24.92
N ALA A 260 -19.83 35.20 -24.04
CA ALA A 260 -19.33 36.55 -24.24
C ALA A 260 -17.79 36.61 -24.33
N ALA A 261 -17.12 35.68 -23.65
CA ALA A 261 -15.69 35.51 -23.72
C ALA A 261 -15.24 34.70 -24.98
N GLY A 262 -16.16 34.24 -25.84
CA GLY A 262 -15.84 33.53 -27.08
C GLY A 262 -15.49 32.05 -26.90
N ARG A 263 -16.01 31.42 -25.84
CA ARG A 263 -15.85 29.97 -25.57
C ARG A 263 -17.15 29.24 -25.91
N ARG A 264 -17.04 27.97 -26.32
CA ARG A 264 -18.20 27.12 -26.60
C ARG A 264 -18.76 26.55 -25.29
N VAL A 265 -20.06 26.36 -25.18
CA VAL A 265 -20.69 25.75 -24.01
C VAL A 265 -21.26 24.38 -24.37
N ILE A 266 -21.05 23.40 -23.50
CA ILE A 266 -21.69 22.09 -23.51
C ILE A 266 -22.39 21.96 -22.15
N GLY A 267 -23.72 22.01 -22.14
CA GLY A 267 -24.50 21.77 -20.94
C GLY A 267 -24.56 20.28 -20.60
N TYR A 268 -24.53 19.96 -19.30
CA TYR A 268 -24.88 18.62 -18.82
C TYR A 268 -25.85 18.69 -17.64
N GLY A 269 -26.67 17.65 -17.47
CA GLY A 269 -27.64 17.57 -16.38
C GLY A 269 -29.06 17.27 -16.88
N THR A 270 -30.06 17.42 -16.02
CA THR A 270 -31.47 17.17 -16.38
C THR A 270 -32.05 18.29 -17.26
N GLN A 271 -31.55 19.51 -17.10
CA GLN A 271 -31.97 20.70 -17.85
C GLN A 271 -31.10 21.03 -19.06
N ALA A 272 -30.10 20.21 -19.37
CA ALA A 272 -29.16 20.46 -20.47
C ALA A 272 -29.72 20.11 -21.85
N GLU A 273 -29.15 20.72 -22.90
CA GLU A 273 -29.45 20.40 -24.29
C GLU A 273 -28.50 19.35 -24.86
N GLU A 274 -27.19 19.47 -24.60
CA GLU A 274 -26.17 18.61 -25.20
C GLU A 274 -26.04 17.25 -24.51
N ILE A 275 -25.89 17.21 -23.19
CA ILE A 275 -25.74 15.98 -22.41
C ILE A 275 -26.85 15.89 -21.36
N ARG A 276 -28.00 15.40 -21.78
CA ARG A 276 -29.21 15.39 -20.96
C ARG A 276 -29.42 14.06 -20.25
N LEU A 277 -29.63 14.11 -18.94
CA LEU A 277 -30.15 12.97 -18.16
C LEU A 277 -31.69 12.95 -18.24
N LEU A 278 -32.25 11.96 -18.94
CA LEU A 278 -33.70 11.81 -19.11
C LEU A 278 -34.33 11.00 -17.97
N GLU A 279 -33.69 9.89 -17.59
CA GLU A 279 -34.17 9.00 -16.54
C GLU A 279 -33.00 8.41 -15.75
N ARG A 280 -33.19 8.23 -14.44
CA ARG A 280 -32.24 7.59 -13.54
C ARG A 280 -32.99 6.63 -12.62
N THR A 281 -32.59 5.36 -12.63
CA THR A 281 -33.11 4.34 -11.71
C THR A 281 -31.96 3.78 -10.85
N PRO A 282 -31.93 4.06 -9.54
CA PRO A 282 -30.97 3.45 -8.62
C PRO A 282 -31.06 1.92 -8.61
N THR A 283 -29.91 1.25 -8.54
CA THR A 283 -29.81 -0.20 -8.35
C THR A 283 -28.89 -0.49 -7.14
N PRO A 284 -28.90 -1.71 -6.57
CA PRO A 284 -28.01 -2.06 -5.46
C PRO A 284 -26.52 -1.87 -5.75
N HIS A 285 -26.11 -1.92 -7.03
CA HIS A 285 -24.69 -1.87 -7.46
C HIS A 285 -24.36 -0.64 -8.32
N GLY A 286 -25.25 0.35 -8.41
CA GLY A 286 -25.09 1.48 -9.31
C GLY A 286 -26.41 2.09 -9.71
N GLN A 287 -26.56 2.50 -10.96
CA GLN A 287 -27.76 3.15 -11.47
C GLN A 287 -27.93 2.90 -12.97
N GLN A 288 -29.16 2.68 -13.41
CA GLN A 288 -29.52 2.70 -14.82
C GLN A 288 -29.77 4.14 -15.26
N LEU A 289 -29.14 4.56 -16.35
CA LEU A 289 -29.29 5.90 -16.92
C LEU A 289 -29.91 5.81 -18.32
N HIS A 290 -30.87 6.69 -18.59
CA HIS A 290 -31.31 7.02 -19.95
C HIS A 290 -30.82 8.45 -20.25
N LEU A 291 -29.93 8.57 -21.24
CA LEU A 291 -29.30 9.81 -21.63
C LEU A 291 -29.72 10.20 -23.04
N ARG A 292 -29.78 11.51 -23.31
CA ARG A 292 -29.73 12.06 -24.66
C ARG A 292 -28.44 12.86 -24.82
N VAL A 293 -27.57 12.41 -25.70
CA VAL A 293 -26.24 12.99 -25.92
C VAL A 293 -26.11 13.45 -27.37
N PHE A 294 -26.00 14.76 -27.58
CA PHE A 294 -26.00 15.43 -28.89
C PHE A 294 -27.12 14.91 -29.81
N GLY A 295 -28.33 14.80 -29.26
CA GLY A 295 -29.54 14.36 -29.98
C GLY A 295 -29.75 12.86 -30.10
N SER A 296 -28.79 12.02 -29.70
CA SER A 296 -28.91 10.55 -29.73
C SER A 296 -29.27 9.98 -28.35
N ASP A 297 -30.15 8.98 -28.32
CA ASP A 297 -30.60 8.31 -27.09
C ASP A 297 -29.70 7.13 -26.72
N TYR A 298 -29.34 7.03 -25.43
CA TYR A 298 -28.51 5.96 -24.88
C TYR A 298 -29.10 5.42 -23.58
N ARG A 299 -28.99 4.11 -23.36
CA ARG A 299 -29.32 3.46 -22.09
C ARG A 299 -28.13 2.62 -21.64
N LEU A 300 -27.70 2.82 -20.40
CA LEU A 300 -26.50 2.19 -19.88
C LEU A 300 -26.57 2.03 -18.35
N THR A 301 -25.77 1.11 -17.84
CA THR A 301 -25.59 0.92 -16.39
C THR A 301 -24.36 1.68 -15.91
N LEU A 302 -24.55 2.71 -15.09
CA LEU A 302 -23.45 3.40 -14.42
C LEU A 302 -23.11 2.67 -13.10
N PRO A 303 -21.90 2.10 -12.94
CA PRO A 303 -21.51 1.35 -11.75
C PRO A 303 -21.11 2.26 -10.56
N LEU A 304 -21.82 3.38 -10.38
CA LEU A 304 -21.55 4.37 -9.34
C LEU A 304 -22.84 4.70 -8.57
N ALA A 305 -22.77 4.74 -7.25
CA ALA A 305 -23.91 5.08 -6.40
C ALA A 305 -24.05 6.59 -6.17
N GLY A 306 -25.28 7.07 -5.93
CA GLY A 306 -25.58 8.49 -5.67
C GLY A 306 -25.82 9.35 -6.93
N ALA A 307 -26.83 10.23 -6.88
CA ALA A 307 -27.20 11.09 -8.02
C ALA A 307 -26.06 12.04 -8.43
N PHE A 308 -25.29 12.53 -7.46
CA PHE A 308 -24.16 13.42 -7.73
C PHE A 308 -23.04 12.71 -8.51
N GLN A 309 -22.87 11.38 -8.38
CA GLN A 309 -21.89 10.65 -9.20
C GLN A 309 -22.32 10.57 -10.66
N ALA A 310 -23.61 10.44 -10.93
CA ALA A 310 -24.10 10.57 -12.31
C ALA A 310 -23.78 11.96 -12.87
N ALA A 311 -24.01 13.04 -12.12
CA ALA A 311 -23.63 14.39 -12.54
C ALA A 311 -22.11 14.53 -12.81
N ASN A 312 -21.26 14.01 -11.92
CA ASN A 312 -19.80 14.02 -12.10
C ASN A 312 -19.38 13.21 -13.35
N ALA A 313 -20.00 12.06 -13.59
CA ALA A 313 -19.74 11.22 -14.76
C ALA A 313 -20.17 11.91 -16.06
N LEU A 314 -21.28 12.66 -16.07
CA LEU A 314 -21.72 13.45 -17.21
C LEU A 314 -20.79 14.66 -17.46
N ALA A 315 -20.27 15.30 -16.42
CA ALA A 315 -19.24 16.33 -16.55
C ALA A 315 -17.97 15.77 -17.19
N ALA A 316 -17.52 14.58 -16.74
CA ALA A 316 -16.37 13.89 -17.31
C ALA A 316 -16.61 13.47 -18.77
N LEU A 317 -17.80 12.95 -19.08
CA LEU A 317 -18.21 12.65 -20.46
C LEU A 317 -18.11 13.90 -21.35
N GLY A 318 -18.60 15.04 -20.87
CA GLY A 318 -18.49 16.32 -21.57
C GLY A 318 -17.05 16.74 -21.83
N LEU A 319 -16.14 16.58 -20.86
CA LEU A 319 -14.72 16.91 -21.02
C LEU A 319 -14.04 16.01 -22.07
N VAL A 320 -14.36 14.72 -22.06
CA VAL A 320 -13.82 13.74 -23.00
C VAL A 320 -14.31 14.00 -24.43
N ILE A 321 -15.60 14.28 -24.61
CA ILE A 321 -16.17 14.66 -25.92
C ILE A 321 -15.60 15.99 -26.40
N ALA A 322 -15.52 17.00 -25.52
CA ALA A 322 -14.95 18.31 -25.83
C ALA A 322 -13.48 18.23 -26.28
N SER A 323 -12.77 17.19 -25.85
CA SER A 323 -11.38 16.91 -26.18
C SER A 323 -11.21 16.08 -27.46
N GLY A 324 -12.31 15.76 -28.17
CA GLY A 324 -12.29 15.13 -29.50
C GLY A 324 -12.67 13.65 -29.53
N ALA A 325 -13.10 13.05 -28.42
CA ALA A 325 -13.51 11.65 -28.40
C ALA A 325 -14.82 11.39 -29.17
N PRO A 326 -14.96 10.24 -29.87
CA PRO A 326 -16.23 9.85 -30.49
C PRO A 326 -17.34 9.67 -29.45
N VAL A 327 -18.48 10.35 -29.64
CA VAL A 327 -19.59 10.40 -28.67
C VAL A 327 -20.05 9.00 -28.24
N ALA A 328 -20.34 8.11 -29.19
CA ALA A 328 -20.86 6.77 -28.88
C ALA A 328 -19.87 5.94 -28.05
N ALA A 329 -18.56 6.02 -28.35
CA ALA A 329 -17.53 5.32 -27.61
C ALA A 329 -17.35 5.90 -26.20
N ALA A 330 -17.40 7.22 -26.06
CA ALA A 330 -17.31 7.88 -24.76
C ALA A 330 -18.51 7.58 -23.85
N VAL A 331 -19.73 7.46 -24.42
CA VAL A 331 -20.92 7.06 -23.68
C VAL A 331 -20.84 5.59 -23.25
N ALA A 332 -20.42 4.68 -24.14
CA ALA A 332 -20.25 3.26 -23.78
C ALA A 332 -19.22 3.06 -22.65
N ALA A 333 -18.14 3.86 -22.65
CA ALA A 333 -17.11 3.81 -21.62
C ALA A 333 -17.62 4.15 -20.21
N LEU A 334 -18.79 4.80 -20.06
CA LEU A 334 -19.39 5.08 -18.74
C LEU A 334 -19.70 3.80 -17.94
N GLU A 335 -20.01 2.68 -18.62
CA GLU A 335 -20.30 1.40 -17.95
C GLU A 335 -19.06 0.76 -17.30
N HIS A 336 -17.88 1.29 -17.61
CA HIS A 336 -16.59 0.80 -17.14
C HIS A 336 -15.89 1.76 -16.18
N LEU A 337 -16.58 2.82 -15.74
CA LEU A 337 -16.01 3.76 -14.79
C LEU A 337 -15.70 3.06 -13.45
N PRO A 338 -14.46 3.15 -12.96
CA PRO A 338 -14.15 2.69 -11.62
C PRO A 338 -14.71 3.65 -10.56
N GLY A 339 -14.96 3.15 -9.35
CA GLY A 339 -15.16 4.02 -8.19
C GLY A 339 -13.92 4.90 -7.93
N VAL A 340 -14.11 6.07 -7.32
CA VAL A 340 -12.98 6.93 -6.91
C VAL A 340 -12.55 6.53 -5.51
N PRO A 341 -11.25 6.31 -5.25
CA PRO A 341 -10.75 5.92 -3.94
C PRO A 341 -11.30 6.78 -2.80
N GLY A 342 -12.00 6.13 -1.87
CA GLY A 342 -12.60 6.80 -0.70
C GLY A 342 -13.73 7.79 -0.98
N ARG A 343 -14.40 7.72 -2.15
CA ARG A 343 -15.54 8.58 -2.52
C ARG A 343 -16.72 7.74 -3.03
N LEU A 344 -17.61 7.33 -2.11
CA LEU A 344 -18.62 6.28 -2.29
C LEU A 344 -18.03 5.08 -3.04
N GLU A 345 -16.84 4.65 -2.62
CA GLU A 345 -16.13 3.53 -3.22
C GLU A 345 -16.83 2.24 -2.81
N GLN A 346 -17.41 1.50 -3.76
CA GLN A 346 -17.95 0.19 -3.48
C GLN A 346 -16.79 -0.82 -3.33
N VAL A 347 -16.62 -1.35 -2.12
CA VAL A 347 -15.50 -2.26 -1.80
C VAL A 347 -15.88 -3.74 -1.87
N GLY A 348 -17.18 -4.03 -1.91
CA GLY A 348 -17.70 -5.38 -2.13
C GLY A 348 -19.19 -5.51 -1.81
N SER A 349 -19.64 -6.75 -1.61
CA SER A 349 -20.98 -7.04 -1.15
C SER A 349 -21.01 -8.30 -0.30
N HIS A 350 -21.93 -8.37 0.67
CA HIS A 350 -22.19 -9.55 1.51
C HIS A 350 -23.69 -9.81 1.53
N ASN A 351 -24.13 -11.05 1.34
CA ASN A 351 -25.56 -11.42 1.23
C ASN A 351 -26.35 -10.58 0.20
N GLY A 352 -25.69 -10.05 -0.85
CA GLY A 352 -26.30 -9.16 -1.82
C GLY A 352 -26.43 -7.69 -1.38
N ALA A 353 -26.04 -7.36 -0.15
CA ALA A 353 -25.92 -5.99 0.35
C ALA A 353 -24.59 -5.35 -0.07
N SER A 354 -24.62 -4.13 -0.58
CA SER A 354 -23.42 -3.41 -1.04
C SER A 354 -22.72 -2.69 0.11
N VAL A 355 -21.39 -2.72 0.12
CA VAL A 355 -20.54 -2.05 1.12
C VAL A 355 -19.76 -0.92 0.46
N PHE A 356 -19.90 0.30 0.99
CA PHE A 356 -19.28 1.52 0.49
C PHE A 356 -18.35 2.16 1.53
N VAL A 357 -17.28 2.80 1.06
CA VAL A 357 -16.36 3.61 1.87
C VAL A 357 -16.35 5.06 1.37
N ASP A 358 -16.46 6.03 2.28
CA ASP A 358 -16.45 7.47 1.94
C ASP A 358 -15.69 8.34 2.94
N TYR A 359 -15.11 9.44 2.45
CA TYR A 359 -14.38 10.46 3.22
C TYR A 359 -15.27 11.44 4.00
N ALA A 360 -16.59 11.28 3.98
CA ALA A 360 -17.54 12.15 4.67
C ALA A 360 -17.27 12.22 6.19
N HIS A 361 -16.58 13.29 6.61
CA HIS A 361 -16.15 13.54 7.99
C HIS A 361 -16.68 14.88 8.54
N THR A 362 -17.63 15.50 7.85
CA THR A 362 -18.34 16.72 8.25
C THR A 362 -19.86 16.49 8.22
N PRO A 363 -20.67 17.30 8.93
CA PRO A 363 -22.13 17.15 8.94
C PRO A 363 -22.75 17.15 7.53
N ASP A 364 -22.43 18.17 6.73
CA ASP A 364 -22.94 18.32 5.36
C ASP A 364 -22.55 17.13 4.46
N ALA A 365 -21.28 16.73 4.50
CA ALA A 365 -20.81 15.59 3.72
C ALA A 365 -21.53 14.29 4.10
N LEU A 366 -21.73 14.04 5.40
CA LEU A 366 -22.41 12.84 5.91
C LEU A 366 -23.89 12.82 5.48
N GLU A 367 -24.58 13.95 5.56
CA GLU A 367 -25.97 14.08 5.10
C GLU A 367 -26.09 13.81 3.60
N VAL A 368 -25.19 14.39 2.79
CA VAL A 368 -25.17 14.19 1.34
C VAL A 368 -24.99 12.72 0.97
N VAL A 369 -24.03 12.01 1.59
CA VAL A 369 -23.76 10.61 1.23
C VAL A 369 -24.84 9.66 1.71
N LEU A 370 -25.40 9.86 2.90
CA LEU A 370 -26.51 9.03 3.40
C LEU A 370 -27.77 9.22 2.54
N THR A 371 -28.10 10.47 2.20
CA THR A 371 -29.21 10.79 1.30
C THR A 371 -29.00 10.18 -0.09
N ALA A 372 -27.76 10.20 -0.59
CA ALA A 372 -27.42 9.63 -1.88
C ALA A 372 -27.51 8.10 -1.92
N LEU A 373 -27.19 7.41 -0.82
CA LEU A 373 -27.23 5.95 -0.71
C LEU A 373 -28.61 5.39 -0.38
N ARG A 374 -29.47 6.15 0.32
CA ARG A 374 -30.81 5.68 0.72
C ARG A 374 -31.62 5.06 -0.42
N PRO A 375 -31.67 5.62 -1.65
CA PRO A 375 -32.41 5.01 -2.76
C PRO A 375 -31.85 3.67 -3.25
N HIS A 376 -30.61 3.31 -2.87
CA HIS A 376 -29.96 2.06 -3.23
C HIS A 376 -30.24 0.94 -2.22
N ALA A 377 -30.66 1.28 -1.00
CA ALA A 377 -31.00 0.34 0.06
C ALA A 377 -32.48 -0.05 0.01
N ARG A 378 -32.75 -1.32 -0.29
CA ARG A 378 -34.11 -1.90 -0.32
C ARG A 378 -34.62 -2.33 1.06
N ASN A 379 -33.69 -2.56 1.99
CA ASN A 379 -33.97 -2.86 3.39
C ASN A 379 -33.37 -1.76 4.27
N ARG A 380 -32.22 -2.00 4.92
CA ARG A 380 -31.60 -1.02 5.82
C ARG A 380 -30.47 -0.23 5.17
N LEU A 381 -30.33 1.05 5.53
CA LEU A 381 -29.11 1.82 5.36
C LEU A 381 -28.35 1.81 6.69
N VAL A 382 -27.20 1.15 6.72
CA VAL A 382 -26.33 1.02 7.89
C VAL A 382 -25.14 1.97 7.73
N VAL A 383 -24.75 2.67 8.80
CA VAL A 383 -23.57 3.55 8.79
C VAL A 383 -22.63 3.24 9.95
N VAL A 384 -21.35 3.10 9.63
CA VAL A 384 -20.23 3.04 10.59
C VAL A 384 -19.42 4.31 10.44
N PHE A 385 -19.28 5.11 11.49
CA PHE A 385 -18.47 6.33 11.43
C PHE A 385 -17.89 6.74 12.80
N GLY A 386 -16.91 7.63 12.74
CA GLY A 386 -16.28 8.24 13.92
C GLY A 386 -15.94 9.71 13.67
N CYS A 387 -15.45 10.38 14.71
CA CYS A 387 -14.94 11.74 14.62
C CYS A 387 -13.46 11.79 15.02
N GLY A 388 -12.67 12.64 14.37
CA GLY A 388 -11.28 12.87 14.75
C GLY A 388 -11.15 13.73 16.01
N GLY A 389 -10.19 13.41 16.86
CA GLY A 389 -9.76 14.26 17.97
C GLY A 389 -8.85 15.41 17.51
N ASP A 390 -8.62 16.39 18.35
CA ASP A 390 -7.91 17.66 18.08
C ASP A 390 -8.48 18.41 16.86
N ARG A 391 -9.81 18.34 16.72
CA ARG A 391 -10.60 18.96 15.64
C ARG A 391 -11.84 19.64 16.21
N ASP A 392 -12.61 20.28 15.34
CA ASP A 392 -13.88 20.90 15.71
C ASP A 392 -14.78 19.91 16.47
N ARG A 393 -15.09 20.25 17.73
CA ARG A 393 -15.96 19.47 18.62
C ARG A 393 -17.43 19.71 18.32
N GLY A 394 -17.77 20.90 17.80
CA GLY A 394 -19.15 21.32 17.54
C GLY A 394 -19.86 20.43 16.52
N LYS A 395 -19.11 19.84 15.59
CA LYS A 395 -19.69 18.92 14.59
C LYS A 395 -20.11 17.55 15.14
N ARG A 396 -19.54 17.09 16.25
CA ARG A 396 -19.68 15.72 16.76
C ARG A 396 -21.15 15.34 17.05
N PRO A 397 -21.90 16.09 17.88
CA PRO A 397 -23.32 15.79 18.12
C PRO A 397 -24.16 15.94 16.84
N VAL A 398 -23.88 16.95 16.02
CA VAL A 398 -24.61 17.20 14.76
C VAL A 398 -24.47 16.03 13.78
N MET A 399 -23.26 15.46 13.65
CA MET A 399 -23.05 14.26 12.84
C MET A 399 -23.82 13.05 13.38
N GLY A 400 -23.90 12.89 14.70
CA GLY A 400 -24.75 11.89 15.35
C GLY A 400 -26.23 12.06 14.99
N GLU A 401 -26.77 13.28 15.12
CA GLU A 401 -28.16 13.60 14.79
C GLU A 401 -28.49 13.31 13.32
N ILE A 402 -27.59 13.67 12.40
CA ILE A 402 -27.74 13.39 10.97
C ILE A 402 -27.76 11.88 10.70
N ALA A 403 -26.83 11.12 11.29
CA ALA A 403 -26.79 9.67 11.15
C ALA A 403 -28.07 9.01 11.67
N ALA A 404 -28.53 9.39 12.86
CA ALA A 404 -29.75 8.85 13.47
C ALA A 404 -31.02 9.17 12.65
N ARG A 405 -31.04 10.30 11.94
CA ARG A 405 -32.17 10.69 11.09
C ARG A 405 -32.20 9.97 9.74
N LEU A 406 -31.04 9.66 9.17
CA LEU A 406 -30.93 9.22 7.77
C LEU A 406 -30.56 7.74 7.60
N ALA A 407 -29.99 7.09 8.62
CA ALA A 407 -29.66 5.68 8.63
C ALA A 407 -30.61 4.90 9.55
N ASP A 408 -30.86 3.63 9.23
CA ASP A 408 -31.69 2.74 10.07
C ASP A 408 -30.87 2.11 11.20
N GLU A 409 -29.57 1.94 10.99
CA GLU A 409 -28.63 1.46 12.00
C GLU A 409 -27.35 2.31 11.97
N VAL A 410 -26.93 2.74 13.16
CA VAL A 410 -25.77 3.60 13.36
C VAL A 410 -24.79 2.91 14.31
N ILE A 411 -23.55 2.80 13.87
CA ILE A 411 -22.44 2.28 14.68
C ILE A 411 -21.39 3.40 14.83
N VAL A 412 -21.17 3.83 16.07
CA VAL A 412 -20.18 4.86 16.41
C VAL A 412 -18.89 4.19 16.87
N THR A 413 -17.79 4.56 16.23
CA THR A 413 -16.46 3.98 16.43
C THR A 413 -15.37 5.05 16.46
N ASP A 414 -14.13 4.64 16.76
CA ASP A 414 -12.97 5.52 16.65
C ASP A 414 -12.63 5.84 15.18
N ASP A 415 -12.24 7.10 14.91
CA ASP A 415 -11.59 7.53 13.65
C ASP A 415 -10.09 7.71 13.94
N ASN A 416 -9.59 8.94 14.04
CA ASN A 416 -8.28 9.31 14.55
C ASN A 416 -8.44 10.07 15.87
N PRO A 417 -8.41 9.39 17.03
CA PRO A 417 -8.51 10.05 18.33
C PRO A 417 -7.39 11.06 18.61
N ARG A 418 -6.21 10.89 18.02
CA ARG A 418 -5.03 11.72 18.25
C ARG A 418 -4.71 11.80 19.75
N SER A 419 -4.63 12.99 20.34
CA SER A 419 -4.32 13.16 21.76
C SER A 419 -5.55 13.08 22.68
N GLU A 420 -6.76 13.12 22.12
CA GLU A 420 -8.01 13.02 22.88
C GLU A 420 -8.31 11.57 23.29
N VAL A 421 -9.05 11.42 24.41
CA VAL A 421 -9.53 10.11 24.89
C VAL A 421 -10.62 9.61 23.91
N PRO A 422 -10.43 8.45 23.24
CA PRO A 422 -11.35 7.99 22.19
C PRO A 422 -12.81 7.85 22.65
N SER A 423 -13.03 7.31 23.85
CA SER A 423 -14.38 7.15 24.42
C SER A 423 -15.09 8.48 24.68
N ALA A 424 -14.36 9.56 24.98
CA ALA A 424 -14.95 10.88 25.16
C ALA A 424 -15.47 11.44 23.82
N ILE A 425 -14.74 11.24 22.73
CA ILE A 425 -15.18 11.64 21.39
C ILE A 425 -16.46 10.89 21.01
N ARG A 426 -16.48 9.56 21.21
CA ARG A 426 -17.66 8.75 20.90
C ARG A 426 -18.87 9.18 21.73
N ALA A 427 -18.69 9.46 23.02
CA ALA A 427 -19.77 9.96 23.88
C ALA A 427 -20.41 11.28 23.36
N GLU A 428 -19.60 12.19 22.81
CA GLU A 428 -20.10 13.44 22.21
C GLU A 428 -20.89 13.20 20.90
N VAL A 429 -20.51 12.21 20.10
CA VAL A 429 -21.28 11.80 18.91
C VAL A 429 -22.58 11.11 19.33
N MET A 430 -22.49 10.20 20.30
CA MET A 430 -23.62 9.44 20.87
C MET A 430 -24.68 10.36 21.48
N ALA A 431 -24.31 11.56 21.97
CA ALA A 431 -25.28 12.54 22.45
C ALA A 431 -26.30 12.95 21.37
N GLY A 432 -25.90 12.96 20.09
CA GLY A 432 -26.79 13.20 18.94
C GLY A 432 -27.50 11.94 18.43
N CYS A 433 -27.06 10.74 18.84
CA CYS A 433 -27.64 9.46 18.43
C CYS A 433 -27.67 8.42 19.58
N PRO A 434 -28.47 8.63 20.64
CA PRO A 434 -28.39 7.81 21.87
C PRO A 434 -28.70 6.31 21.67
N PHE A 435 -29.37 5.94 20.58
CA PHE A 435 -29.72 4.55 20.24
C PHE A 435 -28.67 3.83 19.40
N ALA A 436 -27.60 4.53 18.98
CA ALA A 436 -26.55 3.93 18.17
C ALA A 436 -25.76 2.87 18.96
N ARG A 437 -25.18 1.91 18.23
CA ARG A 437 -24.29 0.90 18.81
C ARG A 437 -22.89 1.50 18.93
N GLU A 438 -22.31 1.47 20.12
CA GLU A 438 -20.93 1.92 20.35
C GLU A 438 -19.95 0.74 20.28
N ILE A 439 -18.99 0.81 19.36
CA ILE A 439 -17.88 -0.16 19.25
C ILE A 439 -16.61 0.66 19.04
N GLY A 440 -15.71 0.70 20.04
CA GLY A 440 -14.51 1.55 19.96
C GLY A 440 -13.55 1.12 18.86
N ASP A 441 -13.25 -0.19 18.79
CA ASP A 441 -12.33 -0.75 17.79
C ASP A 441 -12.97 -0.71 16.39
N ARG A 442 -12.31 0.03 15.47
CA ARG A 442 -12.82 0.23 14.12
C ARG A 442 -12.79 -1.03 13.26
N HIS A 443 -11.84 -1.95 13.47
CA HIS A 443 -11.84 -3.25 12.79
C HIS A 443 -13.08 -4.05 13.21
N GLN A 444 -13.33 -4.10 14.52
CA GLN A 444 -14.48 -4.81 15.07
C GLN A 444 -15.80 -4.18 14.61
N ALA A 445 -15.90 -2.85 14.58
CA ALA A 445 -17.09 -2.14 14.12
C ALA A 445 -17.43 -2.50 12.66
N ILE A 446 -16.44 -2.48 11.76
CA ILE A 446 -16.62 -2.85 10.35
C ILE A 446 -16.98 -4.32 10.21
N ALA A 447 -16.25 -5.23 10.88
CA ALA A 447 -16.51 -6.67 10.80
C ALA A 447 -17.93 -7.02 11.29
N THR A 448 -18.35 -6.39 12.39
CA THR A 448 -19.69 -6.52 12.95
C THR A 448 -20.76 -6.01 11.98
N ALA A 449 -20.56 -4.80 11.44
CA ALA A 449 -21.50 -4.21 10.49
C ALA A 449 -21.69 -5.09 9.25
N VAL A 450 -20.60 -5.65 8.70
CA VAL A 450 -20.66 -6.54 7.53
C VAL A 450 -21.36 -7.86 7.87
N ALA A 451 -21.10 -8.46 9.04
CA ALA A 451 -21.73 -9.70 9.47
C ALA A 451 -23.24 -9.56 9.68
N ASP A 452 -23.69 -8.39 10.14
CA ASP A 452 -25.10 -8.12 10.41
C ASP A 452 -25.92 -7.80 9.13
N LEU A 453 -25.27 -7.70 7.96
CA LEU A 453 -25.95 -7.34 6.70
C LEU A 453 -26.91 -8.43 6.19
N GLN A 454 -28.11 -7.98 5.85
CA GLN A 454 -29.16 -8.78 5.24
C GLN A 454 -29.33 -8.43 3.75
N PRO A 455 -29.92 -9.32 2.93
CA PRO A 455 -30.23 -9.02 1.54
C PRO A 455 -31.03 -7.72 1.38
N GLY A 456 -30.51 -6.81 0.54
CA GLY A 456 -31.11 -5.51 0.28
C GLY A 456 -30.62 -4.37 1.21
N ASP A 457 -29.78 -4.66 2.20
CA ASP A 457 -29.09 -3.64 2.99
C ASP A 457 -28.03 -2.89 2.14
N VAL A 458 -27.63 -1.72 2.62
CA VAL A 458 -26.43 -1.00 2.17
C VAL A 458 -25.65 -0.56 3.39
N LEU A 459 -24.35 -0.81 3.40
CA LEU A 459 -23.42 -0.34 4.43
C LEU A 459 -22.58 0.83 3.90
N LEU A 460 -22.54 1.91 4.67
CA LEU A 460 -21.59 3.01 4.50
C LEU A 460 -20.58 3.02 5.65
N ILE A 461 -19.29 2.98 5.32
CA ILE A 461 -18.19 3.24 6.25
C ILE A 461 -17.67 4.65 5.94
N ALA A 462 -17.89 5.59 6.85
CA ALA A 462 -17.59 7.01 6.66
C ALA A 462 -16.47 7.51 7.59
N GLY A 463 -15.82 8.61 7.17
CA GLY A 463 -14.83 9.34 7.95
C GLY A 463 -13.46 9.36 7.28
N LYS A 464 -12.85 8.18 7.06
CA LYS A 464 -11.46 8.09 6.58
C LYS A 464 -11.32 8.04 5.06
N GLY A 465 -12.31 7.52 4.32
CA GLY A 465 -12.26 7.45 2.86
C GLY A 465 -11.01 6.75 2.32
N HIS A 466 -10.07 7.52 1.75
CA HIS A 466 -8.81 7.03 1.19
C HIS A 466 -7.64 7.12 2.17
N GLU A 467 -7.85 7.74 3.34
CA GLU A 467 -6.84 7.92 4.37
C GLU A 467 -6.48 6.59 5.03
N SER A 468 -5.20 6.26 5.00
CA SER A 468 -4.64 5.11 5.70
C SER A 468 -4.02 5.52 7.04
N GLY A 469 -3.99 4.57 7.97
CA GLY A 469 -3.49 4.73 9.32
C GLY A 469 -4.56 5.18 10.33
N GLN A 470 -4.38 4.84 11.60
CA GLN A 470 -5.18 5.31 12.71
C GLN A 470 -4.26 5.95 13.74
N THR A 471 -4.46 7.24 14.03
CA THR A 471 -3.60 7.99 14.95
C THR A 471 -4.15 7.96 16.36
N VAL A 472 -3.41 7.34 17.30
CA VAL A 472 -3.74 7.27 18.73
C VAL A 472 -2.51 7.66 19.54
N ALA A 473 -2.63 8.70 20.37
CA ALA A 473 -1.56 9.20 21.25
C ALA A 473 -0.21 9.43 20.53
N GLY A 474 -0.24 9.94 19.29
CA GLY A 474 0.95 10.20 18.47
C GLY A 474 1.50 8.99 17.71
N VAL A 475 0.93 7.79 17.89
CA VAL A 475 1.28 6.57 17.15
C VAL A 475 0.30 6.38 16.00
N VAL A 476 0.81 6.17 14.79
CA VAL A 476 0.00 5.83 13.60
C VAL A 476 0.04 4.33 13.39
N THR A 477 -1.03 3.63 13.71
CA THR A 477 -1.17 2.19 13.44
C THR A 477 -1.69 1.98 12.01
N PRO A 478 -1.17 1.01 11.23
CA PRO A 478 -1.69 0.73 9.89
C PRO A 478 -3.18 0.35 9.92
N PHE A 479 -3.99 1.05 9.11
CA PHE A 479 -5.43 0.84 9.03
C PHE A 479 -5.96 1.36 7.68
N ASP A 480 -6.92 0.68 7.06
CA ASP A 480 -7.60 1.19 5.85
C ASP A 480 -9.01 0.60 5.77
N ASP A 481 -10.04 1.47 5.81
CA ASP A 481 -11.46 1.08 5.78
C ASP A 481 -11.78 0.11 4.63
N ARG A 482 -11.14 0.29 3.47
CA ARG A 482 -11.40 -0.50 2.26
C ARG A 482 -10.85 -1.90 2.40
N ILE A 483 -9.65 -2.02 2.96
CA ILE A 483 -8.99 -3.31 3.19
C ILE A 483 -9.74 -4.09 4.26
N GLU A 484 -10.10 -3.42 5.37
CA GLU A 484 -10.80 -4.07 6.48
C GLU A 484 -12.21 -4.52 6.09
N ALA A 485 -12.96 -3.71 5.33
CA ALA A 485 -14.25 -4.11 4.78
C ALA A 485 -14.13 -5.33 3.85
N ARG A 486 -13.15 -5.33 2.93
CA ARG A 486 -12.90 -6.48 2.04
C ARG A 486 -12.55 -7.74 2.84
N LYS A 487 -11.69 -7.64 3.85
CA LYS A 487 -11.35 -8.77 4.73
C LYS A 487 -12.59 -9.33 5.43
N ALA A 488 -13.45 -8.47 5.98
CA ALA A 488 -14.69 -8.89 6.63
C ALA A 488 -15.64 -9.61 5.67
N ILE A 489 -15.83 -9.07 4.45
CA ILE A 489 -16.66 -9.70 3.40
C ILE A 489 -16.11 -11.08 3.01
N ILE A 490 -14.78 -11.20 2.84
CA ILE A 490 -14.13 -12.44 2.44
C ILE A 490 -14.24 -13.50 3.54
N ALA A 491 -14.05 -13.12 4.81
CA ALA A 491 -14.13 -14.03 5.94
C ALA A 491 -15.51 -14.72 6.07
N LEU A 492 -16.58 -14.04 5.65
CA LEU A 492 -17.95 -14.56 5.68
C LEU A 492 -18.39 -15.22 4.38
N SER A 493 -17.57 -15.14 3.33
CA SER A 493 -17.88 -15.78 2.05
C SER A 493 -17.68 -17.30 2.15
N PRO A 494 -18.58 -18.12 1.58
CA PRO A 494 -18.36 -19.56 1.42
C PRO A 494 -17.02 -19.84 0.73
N LEU A 495 -16.17 -20.65 1.36
CA LEU A 495 -14.95 -21.13 0.74
C LEU A 495 -15.24 -22.30 -0.20
N TRP A 496 -16.08 -23.23 0.27
CA TRP A 496 -16.52 -24.41 -0.47
C TRP A 496 -17.96 -24.78 -0.10
N THR A 497 -18.73 -25.25 -1.09
CA THR A 497 -19.97 -26.00 -0.84
C THR A 497 -19.69 -27.50 -0.88
N ALA A 498 -20.58 -28.30 -0.28
CA ALA A 498 -20.53 -29.77 -0.35
C ALA A 498 -20.46 -30.28 -1.81
N SER A 499 -21.27 -29.70 -2.71
CA SER A 499 -21.27 -30.02 -4.13
C SER A 499 -19.92 -29.73 -4.82
N GLU A 500 -19.28 -28.61 -4.47
CA GLU A 500 -17.98 -28.23 -5.06
C GLU A 500 -16.85 -29.12 -4.54
N ILE A 501 -16.90 -29.52 -3.27
CA ILE A 501 -15.93 -30.46 -2.69
C ILE A 501 -16.07 -31.82 -3.39
N ALA A 502 -17.29 -32.33 -3.53
CA ALA A 502 -17.56 -33.58 -4.23
C ALA A 502 -17.06 -33.53 -5.69
N ALA A 503 -17.37 -32.45 -6.42
CA ALA A 503 -16.91 -32.27 -7.79
C ALA A 503 -15.38 -32.16 -7.89
N ALA A 504 -14.74 -31.39 -7.01
CA ALA A 504 -13.29 -31.21 -7.01
C ALA A 504 -12.53 -32.50 -6.69
N THR A 505 -13.07 -33.34 -5.80
CA THR A 505 -12.41 -34.54 -5.29
C THR A 505 -12.86 -35.84 -5.95
N ASN A 506 -13.76 -35.75 -6.94
CA ASN A 506 -14.47 -36.89 -7.49
C ASN A 506 -15.13 -37.77 -6.40
N GLY A 507 -15.62 -37.11 -5.35
CA GLY A 507 -16.25 -37.71 -4.19
C GLY A 507 -17.77 -37.76 -4.30
N GLN A 508 -18.40 -38.46 -3.36
CA GLN A 508 -19.85 -38.54 -3.22
C GLN A 508 -20.29 -37.85 -1.94
N CYS A 509 -21.26 -36.94 -2.02
CA CYS A 509 -21.85 -36.30 -0.85
C CYS A 509 -23.35 -36.61 -0.77
N ALA A 510 -23.85 -36.85 0.45
CA ALA A 510 -25.26 -37.18 0.69
C ALA A 510 -26.10 -35.99 1.15
N GLY A 511 -25.50 -34.82 1.40
CA GLY A 511 -26.19 -33.63 1.89
C GLY A 511 -25.57 -32.33 1.41
N GLU A 512 -26.12 -31.22 1.89
CA GLU A 512 -25.68 -29.86 1.55
C GLU A 512 -25.11 -29.17 2.80
N PHE A 513 -23.90 -28.63 2.69
CA PHE A 513 -23.27 -27.81 3.71
C PHE A 513 -22.29 -26.83 3.07
N VAL A 514 -21.93 -25.79 3.82
CA VAL A 514 -20.98 -24.76 3.42
C VAL A 514 -19.83 -24.71 4.41
N CYS A 515 -18.61 -24.60 3.88
CA CYS A 515 -17.39 -24.49 4.65
C CYS A 515 -16.76 -23.12 4.44
N HIS A 516 -16.18 -22.55 5.50
CA HIS A 516 -15.44 -21.28 5.48
C HIS A 516 -13.93 -21.46 5.66
N GLY A 517 -13.50 -22.67 6.01
CA GLY A 517 -12.09 -23.05 6.11
C GLY A 517 -11.89 -24.54 5.86
N VAL A 518 -10.63 -24.98 5.95
CA VAL A 518 -10.22 -26.38 5.77
C VAL A 518 -9.13 -26.69 6.79
N SER A 519 -9.26 -27.81 7.48
CA SER A 519 -8.28 -28.32 8.45
C SER A 519 -7.98 -29.81 8.21
N ILE A 520 -6.73 -30.19 8.48
CA ILE A 520 -6.27 -31.59 8.53
C ILE A 520 -5.88 -32.00 9.97
N ASP A 521 -6.03 -31.10 10.95
CA ASP A 521 -5.68 -31.33 12.35
C ASP A 521 -6.89 -31.01 13.23
N SER A 522 -7.46 -32.05 13.83
CA SER A 522 -8.66 -32.00 14.67
C SER A 522 -8.52 -31.05 15.87
N ARG A 523 -7.30 -30.78 16.34
CA ARG A 523 -7.03 -29.86 17.45
C ARG A 523 -7.14 -28.39 17.07
N THR A 524 -7.13 -28.10 15.77
CA THR A 524 -7.15 -26.74 15.21
C THR A 524 -8.39 -26.45 14.36
N VAL A 525 -9.32 -27.40 14.29
CA VAL A 525 -10.62 -27.23 13.62
C VAL A 525 -11.37 -26.05 14.25
N ALA A 526 -11.77 -25.10 13.42
CA ALA A 526 -12.67 -24.02 13.80
C ALA A 526 -14.12 -24.33 13.38
N ALA A 527 -15.07 -23.62 13.98
CA ALA A 527 -16.47 -23.70 13.56
C ALA A 527 -16.61 -23.31 12.08
N GLY A 528 -17.29 -24.14 11.29
CA GLY A 528 -17.46 -23.94 9.85
C GLY A 528 -16.34 -24.49 8.97
N ASP A 529 -15.31 -25.13 9.54
CA ASP A 529 -14.25 -25.77 8.75
C ASP A 529 -14.71 -27.07 8.06
N LEU A 530 -14.09 -27.39 6.92
CA LEU A 530 -14.04 -28.75 6.38
C LEU A 530 -12.90 -29.52 7.06
N PHE A 531 -13.19 -30.66 7.67
CA PHE A 531 -12.14 -31.54 8.18
C PHE A 531 -11.76 -32.61 7.15
N ILE A 532 -10.51 -32.69 6.75
CA ILE A 532 -10.03 -33.76 5.84
C ILE A 532 -9.31 -34.82 6.66
N ALA A 533 -9.89 -36.01 6.73
CA ALA A 533 -9.41 -37.12 7.54
C ALA A 533 -8.19 -37.79 6.89
N ILE A 534 -6.99 -37.24 7.08
CA ILE A 534 -5.76 -37.81 6.54
C ILE A 534 -5.35 -39.09 7.31
N ALA A 535 -5.15 -40.19 6.59
CA ALA A 535 -4.53 -41.39 7.14
C ALA A 535 -2.99 -41.28 7.07
N GLY A 536 -2.34 -41.13 8.22
CA GLY A 536 -0.89 -41.08 8.35
C GLY A 536 -0.29 -42.39 8.88
N PRO A 537 1.04 -42.53 8.87
CA PRO A 537 1.73 -43.77 9.31
C PRO A 537 1.60 -44.06 10.81
N SER A 538 1.27 -43.05 11.63
CA SER A 538 1.16 -43.18 13.09
C SER A 538 -0.24 -42.91 13.64
N HIS A 539 -1.10 -42.25 12.86
CA HIS A 539 -2.45 -41.85 13.29
C HIS A 539 -3.37 -41.82 12.07
N ASP A 540 -4.60 -42.32 12.23
CA ASP A 540 -5.64 -42.23 11.22
C ASP A 540 -6.60 -41.07 11.56
N GLY A 541 -6.67 -40.06 10.70
CA GLY A 541 -7.55 -38.91 10.87
C GLY A 541 -9.04 -39.26 10.96
N HIS A 542 -9.44 -40.43 10.46
CA HIS A 542 -10.84 -40.89 10.48
C HIS A 542 -11.36 -41.08 11.90
N ASP A 543 -10.48 -41.44 12.84
CA ASP A 543 -10.82 -41.66 14.25
C ASP A 543 -11.27 -40.35 14.94
N TRP A 544 -10.96 -39.19 14.34
CA TRP A 544 -11.22 -37.87 14.90
C TRP A 544 -12.37 -37.13 14.22
N VAL A 545 -13.03 -37.72 13.22
CA VAL A 545 -14.10 -37.06 12.45
C VAL A 545 -15.27 -36.66 13.34
N ALA A 546 -15.75 -37.56 14.21
CA ALA A 546 -16.83 -37.27 15.15
C ALA A 546 -16.48 -36.11 16.09
N ALA A 547 -15.24 -36.08 16.59
CA ALA A 547 -14.74 -35.01 17.44
C ALA A 547 -14.64 -33.67 16.69
N ALA A 548 -14.17 -33.67 15.44
CA ALA A 548 -14.09 -32.48 14.61
C ALA A 548 -15.48 -31.88 14.33
N LEU A 549 -16.47 -32.73 14.01
CA LEU A 549 -17.86 -32.28 13.79
C LEU A 549 -18.50 -31.76 15.08
N ALA A 550 -18.22 -32.38 16.23
CA ALA A 550 -18.66 -31.89 17.54
C ALA A 550 -17.99 -30.56 17.93
N ALA A 551 -16.74 -30.34 17.48
CA ALA A 551 -16.04 -29.06 17.62
C ALA A 551 -16.52 -27.98 16.64
N GLY A 552 -17.47 -28.30 15.75
CA GLY A 552 -18.13 -27.34 14.87
C GLY A 552 -17.68 -27.36 13.41
N ALA A 553 -16.83 -28.31 12.97
CA ALA A 553 -16.57 -28.51 11.55
C ALA A 553 -17.90 -28.66 10.80
N ALA A 554 -18.08 -27.99 9.65
CA ALA A 554 -19.31 -28.03 8.87
C ALA A 554 -19.54 -29.43 8.25
N GLY A 555 -18.47 -30.05 7.77
CA GLY A 555 -18.47 -31.40 7.21
C GLY A 555 -17.06 -32.01 7.22
N ALA A 556 -16.94 -33.25 6.72
CA ALA A 556 -15.65 -33.94 6.62
C ALA A 556 -15.47 -34.71 5.31
N VAL A 557 -14.23 -34.79 4.82
CA VAL A 557 -13.81 -35.65 3.71
C VAL A 557 -13.20 -36.93 4.28
N VAL A 558 -13.75 -38.07 3.90
CA VAL A 558 -13.39 -39.39 4.42
C VAL A 558 -13.28 -40.41 3.29
N HIS A 559 -12.45 -41.44 3.43
CA HIS A 559 -12.40 -42.54 2.46
C HIS A 559 -13.20 -43.78 2.87
N ARG A 560 -13.80 -43.76 4.07
CA ARG A 560 -14.69 -44.80 4.58
C ARG A 560 -15.85 -44.19 5.37
N PRO A 561 -17.00 -44.88 5.47
CA PRO A 561 -18.08 -44.48 6.37
C PRO A 561 -17.60 -44.36 7.82
N ILE A 562 -18.17 -43.43 8.58
CA ILE A 562 -17.88 -43.22 10.00
C ILE A 562 -19.14 -43.52 10.81
N ASP A 563 -19.06 -44.50 11.72
CA ASP A 563 -20.18 -44.89 12.56
C ASP A 563 -20.60 -43.75 13.49
N GLY A 564 -21.92 -43.55 13.63
CA GLY A 564 -22.49 -42.52 14.51
C GLY A 564 -22.39 -41.08 13.99
N VAL A 565 -21.91 -40.88 12.75
CA VAL A 565 -21.85 -39.58 12.08
C VAL A 565 -22.91 -39.51 10.99
N ASP A 566 -23.60 -38.37 10.88
CA ASP A 566 -24.58 -38.12 9.82
C ASP A 566 -23.91 -38.11 8.43
N PRO A 567 -24.27 -39.04 7.51
CA PRO A 567 -23.72 -39.10 6.16
C PRO A 567 -23.93 -37.81 5.35
N ALA A 568 -24.97 -37.01 5.66
CA ALA A 568 -25.22 -35.74 4.99
C ALA A 568 -24.09 -34.71 5.18
N ARG A 569 -23.22 -34.92 6.16
CA ARG A 569 -22.07 -34.05 6.48
C ARG A 569 -20.74 -34.62 5.99
N LEU A 570 -20.77 -35.71 5.23
CA LEU A 570 -19.58 -36.41 4.74
C LEU A 570 -19.47 -36.32 3.22
N VAL A 571 -18.23 -36.17 2.74
CA VAL A 571 -17.86 -36.41 1.35
C VAL A 571 -16.98 -37.66 1.33
N LEU A 572 -17.49 -38.72 0.72
CA LEU A 572 -16.80 -39.99 0.58
C LEU A 572 -15.93 -39.98 -0.67
N VAL A 573 -14.63 -40.20 -0.51
CA VAL A 573 -13.63 -40.24 -1.59
C VAL A 573 -12.88 -41.58 -1.61
N THR A 574 -12.11 -41.86 -2.65
CA THR A 574 -11.29 -43.08 -2.69
C THR A 574 -10.04 -42.96 -1.81
N ASP A 575 -9.43 -41.78 -1.79
CA ASP A 575 -8.23 -41.48 -1.00
C ASP A 575 -8.23 -40.01 -0.55
N THR A 576 -8.09 -39.80 0.75
CA THR A 576 -8.20 -38.48 1.38
C THR A 576 -7.01 -37.57 1.10
N PHE A 577 -5.83 -38.14 0.83
CA PHE A 577 -4.65 -37.34 0.47
C PHE A 577 -4.74 -36.81 -0.96
N THR A 578 -5.12 -37.67 -1.90
CA THR A 578 -5.41 -37.31 -3.29
C THR A 578 -6.54 -36.27 -3.34
N ALA A 579 -7.60 -36.47 -2.55
CA ALA A 579 -8.67 -35.47 -2.40
C ALA A 579 -8.17 -34.11 -1.91
N LEU A 580 -7.22 -34.06 -0.97
CA LEU A 580 -6.60 -32.80 -0.55
C LEU A 580 -5.82 -32.13 -1.70
N GLN A 581 -5.07 -32.90 -2.50
CA GLN A 581 -4.36 -32.40 -3.67
C GLN A 581 -5.33 -31.86 -4.73
N ASP A 582 -6.40 -32.59 -5.01
CA ASP A 582 -7.40 -32.20 -6.01
C ASP A 582 -8.20 -30.97 -5.56
N LEU A 583 -8.56 -30.90 -4.27
CA LEU A 583 -9.18 -29.71 -3.70
C LEU A 583 -8.22 -28.50 -3.77
N GLY A 584 -6.91 -28.70 -3.57
CA GLY A 584 -5.90 -27.68 -3.78
C GLY A 584 -5.81 -27.21 -5.23
N ARG A 585 -5.81 -28.14 -6.20
CA ARG A 585 -5.83 -27.82 -7.64
C ARG A 585 -7.08 -27.03 -8.02
N ALA A 586 -8.25 -27.51 -7.61
CA ALA A 586 -9.52 -26.83 -7.82
C ALA A 586 -9.55 -25.44 -7.17
N GLY A 587 -8.98 -25.32 -5.96
CA GLY A 587 -8.79 -24.04 -5.26
C GLY A 587 -7.95 -23.04 -6.06
N ARG A 588 -6.87 -23.50 -6.69
CA ARG A 588 -6.06 -22.70 -7.60
C ARG A 588 -6.77 -22.37 -8.92
N ASP A 589 -7.54 -23.31 -9.48
CA ASP A 589 -8.29 -23.13 -10.75
C ASP A 589 -9.38 -22.06 -10.61
N ARG A 590 -10.09 -22.04 -9.49
CA ARG A 590 -11.13 -21.02 -9.21
C ARG A 590 -10.59 -19.66 -8.80
N PHE A 591 -9.28 -19.51 -8.63
CA PHE A 591 -8.64 -18.29 -8.18
C PHE A 591 -8.19 -17.43 -9.36
N GLY A 592 -8.79 -16.25 -9.51
CA GLY A 592 -8.49 -15.29 -10.57
C GLY A 592 -7.36 -14.29 -10.25
N GLY A 593 -6.86 -14.28 -9.00
CA GLY A 593 -5.76 -13.41 -8.58
C GLY A 593 -4.38 -13.94 -8.98
N ARG A 594 -3.33 -13.26 -8.50
CA ARG A 594 -1.93 -13.61 -8.84
C ARG A 594 -1.23 -14.32 -7.69
N VAL A 595 -0.29 -15.19 -8.03
CA VAL A 595 0.39 -16.09 -7.08
C VAL A 595 1.89 -15.83 -7.10
N VAL A 596 2.49 -15.68 -5.93
CA VAL A 596 3.94 -15.62 -5.72
C VAL A 596 4.40 -16.92 -5.06
N GLY A 597 5.25 -17.67 -5.74
CA GLY A 597 5.92 -18.85 -5.19
C GLY A 597 7.27 -18.47 -4.61
N VAL A 598 7.62 -18.96 -3.42
CA VAL A 598 8.90 -18.65 -2.75
C VAL A 598 9.65 -19.92 -2.40
N THR A 599 10.90 -20.03 -2.84
CA THR A 599 11.84 -21.07 -2.42
C THR A 599 13.26 -20.52 -2.23
N GLY A 600 14.22 -21.39 -1.92
CA GLY A 600 15.62 -21.07 -1.65
C GLY A 600 16.19 -21.84 -0.46
N SER A 601 17.48 -21.73 -0.19
CA SER A 601 18.11 -22.41 0.95
C SER A 601 17.83 -21.66 2.26
N VAL A 602 18.02 -20.34 2.28
CA VAL A 602 17.84 -19.45 3.45
C VAL A 602 16.93 -18.27 3.10
N GLY A 603 16.13 -17.78 4.04
CA GLY A 603 15.30 -16.58 3.85
C GLY A 603 13.88 -16.83 3.35
N LYS A 604 13.53 -18.05 2.89
CA LYS A 604 12.19 -18.41 2.38
C LYS A 604 11.03 -17.87 3.21
N THR A 605 10.95 -18.28 4.48
CA THR A 605 9.85 -17.89 5.38
C THR A 605 9.85 -16.39 5.66
N SER A 606 11.01 -15.78 5.90
CA SER A 606 11.12 -14.33 6.09
C SER A 606 10.59 -13.58 4.87
N THR A 607 11.01 -13.96 3.66
CA THR A 607 10.52 -13.38 2.40
C THR A 607 9.01 -13.61 2.20
N LYS A 608 8.49 -14.79 2.54
CA LYS A 608 7.05 -15.10 2.48
C LYS A 608 6.25 -14.22 3.43
N GLU A 609 6.68 -14.07 4.68
CA GLU A 609 6.01 -13.19 5.67
C GLU A 609 6.08 -11.71 5.23
N MET A 610 7.22 -11.29 4.67
CA MET A 610 7.37 -9.95 4.11
C MET A 610 6.41 -9.69 2.95
N LEU A 611 6.33 -10.63 1.99
CA LEU A 611 5.39 -10.56 0.88
C LEU A 611 3.94 -10.55 1.36
N ALA A 612 3.58 -11.45 2.28
CA ALA A 612 2.23 -11.53 2.82
C ALA A 612 1.80 -10.21 3.47
N ARG A 613 2.67 -9.60 4.29
CA ARG A 613 2.41 -8.32 4.95
C ARG A 613 2.31 -7.16 3.97
N VAL A 614 3.25 -7.05 3.03
CA VAL A 614 3.28 -5.97 2.04
C VAL A 614 2.08 -6.06 1.10
N LEU A 615 1.81 -7.23 0.54
CA LEU A 615 0.67 -7.43 -0.35
C LEU A 615 -0.67 -7.26 0.38
N SER A 616 -0.78 -7.69 1.64
CA SER A 616 -1.99 -7.45 2.47
C SER A 616 -2.27 -5.98 2.74
N ALA A 617 -1.23 -5.13 2.76
CA ALA A 617 -1.39 -3.68 2.87
C ALA A 617 -1.83 -3.03 1.54
N ILE A 618 -1.70 -3.74 0.42
CA ILE A 618 -2.12 -3.29 -0.91
C ILE A 618 -3.52 -3.80 -1.23
N ALA A 619 -3.77 -5.11 -1.03
CA ALA A 619 -5.04 -5.76 -1.35
C ALA A 619 -5.20 -7.08 -0.55
N PRO A 620 -6.43 -7.65 -0.47
CA PRO A 620 -6.65 -8.93 0.19
C PRO A 620 -5.69 -10.01 -0.31
N THR A 621 -4.91 -10.58 0.60
CA THR A 621 -3.83 -11.53 0.29
C THR A 621 -3.97 -12.78 1.15
N HIS A 622 -3.83 -13.94 0.52
CA HIS A 622 -3.73 -15.23 1.18
C HIS A 622 -2.27 -15.65 1.28
N ALA A 623 -1.86 -16.31 2.35
CA ALA A 623 -0.49 -16.80 2.50
C ALA A 623 -0.44 -18.14 3.22
N ALA A 624 0.60 -18.93 2.95
CA ALA A 624 0.86 -20.18 3.65
C ALA A 624 1.04 -19.93 5.16
N VAL A 625 0.24 -20.61 5.97
CA VAL A 625 0.31 -20.54 7.44
C VAL A 625 1.50 -21.36 7.94
N GLY A 626 2.32 -20.77 8.81
CA GLY A 626 3.49 -21.45 9.39
C GLY A 626 4.47 -21.96 8.32
N SER A 627 4.90 -23.22 8.46
CA SER A 627 5.83 -23.91 7.55
C SER A 627 5.14 -24.92 6.63
N PHE A 628 3.90 -24.64 6.20
CA PHE A 628 3.15 -25.47 5.25
C PHE A 628 3.73 -25.39 3.83
N ASN A 629 4.92 -25.96 3.65
CA ASN A 629 5.71 -25.85 2.43
C ASN A 629 5.99 -27.20 1.74
N ASN A 630 5.31 -28.27 2.15
CA ASN A 630 5.47 -29.63 1.66
C ASN A 630 4.21 -30.15 0.93
N HIS A 631 4.19 -31.46 0.64
CA HIS A 631 3.11 -32.14 -0.09
C HIS A 631 1.75 -32.18 0.64
N TRP A 632 1.69 -31.81 1.92
CA TRP A 632 0.44 -31.56 2.65
C TRP A 632 0.10 -30.06 2.68
N GLY A 633 1.11 -29.26 3.01
CA GLY A 633 0.96 -27.85 3.31
C GLY A 633 0.58 -26.99 2.12
N VAL A 634 1.16 -27.22 0.94
CA VAL A 634 0.83 -26.44 -0.26
C VAL A 634 -0.58 -26.75 -0.76
N PRO A 635 -1.00 -28.02 -0.94
CA PRO A 635 -2.41 -28.33 -1.24
C PRO A 635 -3.39 -27.75 -0.24
N LEU A 636 -3.11 -27.84 1.06
CA LEU A 636 -3.96 -27.26 2.10
C LEU A 636 -4.04 -25.74 2.00
N THR A 637 -2.91 -25.07 1.75
CA THR A 637 -2.88 -23.62 1.54
C THR A 637 -3.75 -23.21 0.36
N LEU A 638 -3.69 -23.94 -0.76
CA LEU A 638 -4.51 -23.70 -1.94
C LEU A 638 -5.99 -24.04 -1.72
N ALA A 639 -6.30 -25.12 -1.01
CA ALA A 639 -7.67 -25.47 -0.64
C ALA A 639 -8.30 -24.39 0.25
N ARG A 640 -7.49 -23.70 1.07
CA ARG A 640 -7.90 -22.58 1.92
C ARG A 640 -7.98 -21.22 1.20
N LEU A 641 -7.63 -21.13 -0.08
CA LEU A 641 -7.55 -19.88 -0.83
C LEU A 641 -8.95 -19.35 -1.22
N PRO A 642 -9.44 -18.21 -0.70
CA PRO A 642 -10.71 -17.64 -1.13
C PRO A 642 -10.66 -17.08 -2.56
N ARG A 643 -11.79 -17.10 -3.28
CA ARG A 643 -11.89 -16.67 -4.69
C ARG A 643 -11.59 -15.18 -4.88
N GLN A 644 -11.95 -14.39 -3.87
CA GLN A 644 -11.94 -12.94 -3.87
C GLN A 644 -10.59 -12.34 -3.46
N MET A 645 -9.60 -13.18 -3.12
CA MET A 645 -8.25 -12.69 -2.84
C MET A 645 -7.65 -12.07 -4.11
N ALA A 646 -6.81 -11.05 -3.95
CA ALA A 646 -6.06 -10.45 -5.05
C ALA A 646 -4.73 -11.18 -5.26
N TYR A 647 -4.10 -11.59 -4.16
CA TYR A 647 -2.79 -12.23 -4.17
C TYR A 647 -2.75 -13.50 -3.31
N ALA A 648 -1.87 -14.44 -3.68
CA ALA A 648 -1.51 -15.58 -2.85
C ALA A 648 0.02 -15.73 -2.75
N VAL A 649 0.55 -15.95 -1.55
CA VAL A 649 1.99 -16.18 -1.31
C VAL A 649 2.21 -17.60 -0.79
N ILE A 650 2.95 -18.40 -1.55
CA ILE A 650 3.11 -19.84 -1.31
C ILE A 650 4.59 -20.17 -1.15
N GLU A 651 4.97 -20.63 0.04
CA GLU A 651 6.31 -21.14 0.32
C GLU A 651 6.41 -22.61 -0.14
N MET A 652 7.51 -22.97 -0.79
CA MET A 652 7.79 -24.34 -1.26
C MET A 652 9.16 -24.82 -0.75
N GLY A 653 9.14 -25.92 -0.01
CA GLY A 653 10.30 -26.57 0.58
C GLY A 653 10.61 -27.90 -0.10
N MET A 654 11.82 -28.40 0.14
CA MET A 654 12.26 -29.75 -0.23
C MET A 654 13.47 -30.15 0.61
N ASN A 655 13.63 -31.46 0.76
CA ASN A 655 14.81 -32.15 1.26
C ASN A 655 15.48 -32.96 0.14
N HIS A 656 14.70 -33.42 -0.86
CA HIS A 656 15.17 -34.26 -1.96
C HIS A 656 14.83 -33.64 -3.34
N PRO A 657 15.47 -34.10 -4.44
CA PRO A 657 15.05 -33.74 -5.79
C PRO A 657 13.60 -34.14 -6.07
N ASP A 658 12.96 -33.44 -7.00
CA ASP A 658 11.59 -33.64 -7.49
C ASP A 658 10.48 -33.44 -6.45
N GLU A 659 10.78 -32.84 -5.29
CA GLU A 659 9.78 -32.46 -4.29
C GLU A 659 9.17 -31.07 -4.54
N ILE A 660 9.87 -30.12 -5.20
CA ILE A 660 9.30 -28.80 -5.51
C ILE A 660 8.42 -28.88 -6.75
N ARG A 661 8.83 -29.67 -7.75
CA ARG A 661 8.11 -29.86 -9.01
C ARG A 661 6.59 -30.08 -8.82
N PRO A 662 6.12 -31.07 -8.04
CA PRO A 662 4.68 -31.27 -7.85
C PRO A 662 3.99 -30.08 -7.15
N LEU A 663 4.67 -29.38 -6.24
CA LEU A 663 4.12 -28.22 -5.51
C LEU A 663 3.94 -27.01 -6.42
N THR A 664 4.93 -26.71 -7.27
CA THR A 664 4.82 -25.59 -8.21
C THR A 664 3.80 -25.88 -9.30
N THR A 665 3.68 -27.13 -9.75
CA THR A 665 2.69 -27.52 -10.78
C THR A 665 1.25 -27.34 -10.29
N ILE A 666 0.96 -27.56 -9.00
CA ILE A 666 -0.38 -27.26 -8.46
C ILE A 666 -0.57 -25.77 -8.18
N ALA A 667 0.47 -25.08 -7.68
CA ALA A 667 0.37 -23.68 -7.27
C ALA A 667 0.35 -22.69 -8.44
N ARG A 668 0.99 -23.05 -9.56
CA ARG A 668 1.09 -22.24 -10.79
C ARG A 668 1.40 -20.76 -10.49
N PRO A 669 2.60 -20.44 -9.97
CA PRO A 669 2.98 -19.07 -9.64
C PRO A 669 3.05 -18.18 -10.88
N HIS A 670 2.65 -16.92 -10.74
CA HIS A 670 2.91 -15.89 -11.76
C HIS A 670 4.29 -15.27 -11.59
N VAL A 671 4.76 -15.24 -10.34
CA VAL A 671 6.10 -14.81 -9.95
C VAL A 671 6.72 -15.89 -9.08
N ALA A 672 7.92 -16.37 -9.41
CA ALA A 672 8.67 -17.28 -8.55
C ALA A 672 9.92 -16.60 -8.01
N VAL A 673 10.16 -16.72 -6.70
CA VAL A 673 11.29 -16.12 -6.00
C VAL A 673 12.21 -17.24 -5.52
N ILE A 674 13.50 -17.15 -5.88
CA ILE A 674 14.55 -17.92 -5.22
C ILE A 674 15.33 -16.94 -4.35
N THR A 675 15.35 -17.14 -3.03
CA THR A 675 16.00 -16.20 -2.11
C THR A 675 17.52 -16.28 -2.15
N THR A 676 18.08 -17.49 -2.13
CA THR A 676 19.52 -17.77 -2.29
C THR A 676 19.75 -19.28 -2.40
N ILE A 677 20.94 -19.69 -2.85
CA ILE A 677 21.45 -21.06 -2.81
C ILE A 677 22.55 -21.14 -1.74
N ALA A 678 22.42 -22.10 -0.83
CA ALA A 678 23.35 -22.34 0.27
C ALA A 678 23.33 -23.82 0.66
N SER A 679 24.30 -24.26 1.48
CA SER A 679 24.55 -25.67 1.86
C SER A 679 23.47 -26.35 2.72
N ALA A 680 22.27 -25.76 2.82
CA ALA A 680 21.13 -26.43 3.44
C ALA A 680 20.73 -27.68 2.64
N HIS A 681 20.43 -28.79 3.34
CA HIS A 681 20.07 -30.09 2.75
C HIS A 681 21.17 -30.76 1.91
N ILE A 682 22.43 -30.31 2.04
CA ILE A 682 23.55 -30.88 1.28
C ILE A 682 23.76 -32.38 1.56
N GLU A 683 23.37 -32.85 2.74
CA GLU A 683 23.40 -34.27 3.11
C GLU A 683 22.59 -35.15 2.13
N HIS A 684 21.44 -34.65 1.66
CA HIS A 684 20.55 -35.39 0.76
C HIS A 684 20.83 -35.14 -0.72
N LEU A 685 21.42 -33.98 -1.06
CA LEU A 685 21.57 -33.50 -2.45
C LEU A 685 23.01 -33.55 -2.98
N GLY A 686 24.01 -33.64 -2.09
CA GLY A 686 25.42 -33.86 -2.44
C GLY A 686 26.22 -32.64 -2.89
N SER A 687 25.62 -31.63 -3.54
CA SER A 687 26.33 -30.42 -3.98
C SER A 687 25.46 -29.16 -4.06
N LEU A 688 26.09 -27.97 -4.13
CA LEU A 688 25.38 -26.69 -4.33
C LEU A 688 24.69 -26.64 -5.69
N GLU A 689 25.30 -27.25 -6.70
CA GLU A 689 24.75 -27.39 -8.04
C GLU A 689 23.45 -28.20 -8.02
N ALA A 690 23.43 -29.34 -7.32
CA ALA A 690 22.23 -30.16 -7.18
C ALA A 690 21.13 -29.43 -6.40
N ILE A 691 21.49 -28.65 -5.38
CA ILE A 691 20.56 -27.77 -4.67
C ILE A 691 19.98 -26.72 -5.63
N ALA A 692 20.80 -26.07 -6.45
CA ALA A 692 20.35 -25.08 -7.43
C ALA A 692 19.38 -25.68 -8.45
N GLU A 693 19.69 -26.86 -9.02
CA GLU A 693 18.79 -27.56 -9.96
C GLU A 693 17.45 -27.88 -9.31
N ALA A 694 17.49 -28.42 -8.09
CA ALA A 694 16.27 -28.82 -7.42
C ALA A 694 15.44 -27.61 -6.92
N LYS A 695 16.06 -26.45 -6.65
CA LYS A 695 15.31 -25.19 -6.45
C LYS A 695 14.76 -24.62 -7.75
N ALA A 696 15.46 -24.79 -8.87
CA ALA A 696 15.02 -24.37 -10.19
C ALA A 696 13.79 -25.16 -10.68
N GLU A 697 13.44 -26.29 -10.06
CA GLU A 697 12.16 -26.98 -10.29
C GLU A 697 10.95 -26.06 -10.13
N ILE A 698 11.05 -24.99 -9.33
CA ILE A 698 9.95 -24.02 -9.18
C ILE A 698 9.55 -23.39 -10.52
N PHE A 699 10.48 -23.28 -11.47
CA PHE A 699 10.26 -22.70 -12.79
C PHE A 699 9.30 -23.51 -13.65
N ASP A 700 9.22 -24.82 -13.42
CA ASP A 700 8.36 -25.74 -14.19
C ASP A 700 6.86 -25.44 -14.03
N GLY A 701 6.48 -24.78 -12.93
CA GLY A 701 5.09 -24.39 -12.66
C GLY A 701 4.77 -22.93 -12.98
N VAL A 702 5.74 -22.10 -13.37
CA VAL A 702 5.49 -20.67 -13.56
C VAL A 702 4.56 -20.44 -14.76
N CYS A 703 3.51 -19.63 -14.58
CA CYS A 703 2.53 -19.32 -15.62
C CYS A 703 3.18 -18.65 -16.84
N GLN A 704 2.73 -19.04 -18.04
CA GLN A 704 3.18 -18.48 -19.32
C GLN A 704 1.99 -18.07 -20.19
N PRO A 705 2.15 -17.08 -21.11
CA PRO A 705 3.33 -16.23 -21.28
C PRO A 705 3.47 -15.17 -20.17
N GLY A 706 4.68 -14.64 -19.98
CA GLY A 706 4.93 -13.49 -19.10
C GLY A 706 5.20 -13.84 -17.63
N GLY A 707 5.54 -15.10 -17.35
CA GLY A 707 6.00 -15.55 -16.04
C GLY A 707 7.30 -14.86 -15.64
N VAL A 708 7.39 -14.43 -14.37
CA VAL A 708 8.57 -13.72 -13.84
C VAL A 708 9.29 -14.59 -12.81
N VAL A 709 10.62 -14.60 -12.88
CA VAL A 709 11.48 -15.16 -11.82
C VAL A 709 12.31 -14.05 -11.18
N VAL A 710 12.36 -14.05 -9.86
CA VAL A 710 13.16 -13.14 -9.05
C VAL A 710 14.35 -13.91 -8.52
N LEU A 711 15.54 -13.57 -9.02
CA LEU A 711 16.77 -14.32 -8.81
C LEU A 711 17.85 -13.47 -8.12
N PRO A 712 18.63 -14.06 -7.19
CA PRO A 712 19.71 -13.37 -6.51
C PRO A 712 20.92 -13.28 -7.44
N THR A 713 21.59 -12.12 -7.48
CA THR A 713 22.85 -11.96 -8.22
C THR A 713 24.04 -12.54 -7.48
N ASP A 714 23.99 -12.50 -6.15
CA ASP A 714 25.16 -12.79 -5.31
C ASP A 714 25.21 -14.24 -4.81
N ALA A 715 24.25 -15.07 -5.22
CA ALA A 715 24.19 -16.46 -4.77
C ALA A 715 25.18 -17.36 -5.55
N PRO A 716 25.75 -18.39 -4.89
CA PRO A 716 26.37 -19.51 -5.59
C PRO A 716 25.44 -20.06 -6.67
N CYS A 717 25.99 -20.41 -7.83
CA CYS A 717 25.25 -20.95 -8.97
C CYS A 717 24.18 -20.00 -9.56
N ALA A 718 24.26 -18.68 -9.36
CA ALA A 718 23.30 -17.72 -9.95
C ALA A 718 23.19 -17.84 -11.48
N ASP A 719 24.31 -18.04 -12.18
CA ASP A 719 24.32 -18.22 -13.64
C ASP A 719 23.52 -19.45 -14.09
N ARG A 720 23.56 -20.54 -13.29
CA ARG A 720 22.76 -21.74 -13.53
C ARG A 720 21.27 -21.43 -13.46
N LEU A 721 20.85 -20.66 -12.45
CA LEU A 721 19.45 -20.27 -12.30
C LEU A 721 18.99 -19.41 -13.48
N VAL A 722 19.85 -18.51 -13.96
CA VAL A 722 19.59 -17.69 -15.15
C VAL A 722 19.46 -18.56 -16.41
N GLU A 723 20.34 -19.54 -16.60
CA GLU A 723 20.27 -20.48 -17.73
C GLU A 723 18.96 -21.28 -17.70
N ARG A 724 18.61 -21.86 -16.54
CA ARG A 724 17.35 -22.60 -16.35
C ARG A 724 16.14 -21.72 -16.61
N ALA A 725 16.11 -20.49 -16.10
CA ALA A 725 15.03 -19.55 -16.40
C ALA A 725 14.91 -19.23 -17.90
N GLY A 726 16.05 -19.11 -18.60
CA GLY A 726 16.10 -18.90 -20.05
C GLY A 726 15.54 -20.08 -20.84
N GLN A 727 15.79 -21.32 -20.41
CA GLN A 727 15.22 -22.53 -21.02
C GLN A 727 13.67 -22.54 -20.95
N HIS A 728 13.10 -21.92 -19.92
CA HIS A 728 11.65 -21.74 -19.75
C HIS A 728 11.11 -20.44 -20.36
N GLN A 729 11.95 -19.62 -21.01
CA GLN A 729 11.58 -18.32 -21.57
C GLN A 729 10.93 -17.38 -20.54
N LEU A 730 11.41 -17.42 -19.29
CA LEU A 730 10.89 -16.61 -18.19
C LEU A 730 11.53 -15.21 -18.18
N ILE A 731 10.76 -14.23 -17.75
CA ILE A 731 11.25 -12.87 -17.52
C ILE A 731 12.07 -12.88 -16.24
N ILE A 732 13.34 -12.49 -16.33
CA ILE A 732 14.26 -12.49 -15.17
C ILE A 732 14.30 -11.10 -14.55
N ARG A 733 14.06 -11.03 -13.23
CA ARG A 733 14.32 -9.87 -12.39
C ARG A 733 15.40 -10.22 -11.36
N ARG A 734 16.48 -9.46 -11.33
CA ARG A 734 17.66 -9.69 -10.49
C ARG A 734 17.65 -8.81 -9.25
N PHE A 735 18.02 -9.36 -8.12
CA PHE A 735 18.23 -8.58 -6.89
C PHE A 735 19.56 -8.94 -6.24
N GLY A 736 20.19 -7.98 -5.56
CA GLY A 736 21.45 -8.21 -4.86
C GLY A 736 22.34 -6.98 -4.78
N CYS A 737 23.63 -7.16 -4.60
CA CYS A 737 24.63 -6.10 -4.53
C CYS A 737 25.35 -5.84 -5.85
N ALA A 738 25.29 -6.77 -6.79
CA ALA A 738 25.98 -6.65 -8.07
C ALA A 738 25.40 -5.54 -8.97
N ASP A 739 26.23 -4.98 -9.85
CA ASP A 739 25.85 -3.90 -10.77
C ASP A 739 24.80 -4.31 -11.81
N ASN A 740 24.67 -5.60 -12.08
CA ASN A 740 23.65 -6.17 -12.98
C ASN A 740 22.34 -6.51 -12.26
N ALA A 741 22.17 -6.14 -10.99
CA ALA A 741 20.90 -6.29 -10.28
C ALA A 741 19.91 -5.20 -10.69
N ASP A 742 18.67 -5.60 -11.03
CA ASP A 742 17.58 -4.65 -11.31
C ASP A 742 17.14 -3.94 -10.01
N ILE A 743 17.16 -4.69 -8.90
CA ILE A 743 16.92 -4.20 -7.54
C ILE A 743 18.21 -4.34 -6.74
N ARG A 744 19.00 -3.27 -6.68
CA ARG A 744 20.35 -3.28 -6.12
C ARG A 744 20.38 -2.71 -4.70
N LEU A 745 21.09 -3.37 -3.79
CA LEU A 745 21.42 -2.81 -2.48
C LEU A 745 22.48 -1.72 -2.66
N GLY A 746 22.16 -0.49 -2.26
CA GLY A 746 23.15 0.59 -2.13
C GLY A 746 23.85 0.52 -0.78
N ASP A 747 23.07 0.67 0.29
CA ASP A 747 23.56 0.59 1.67
C ASP A 747 22.50 -0.05 2.60
N ALA A 748 22.97 -0.68 3.69
CA ALA A 748 22.13 -1.25 4.74
C ALA A 748 22.74 -0.94 6.11
N THR A 749 22.20 0.09 6.77
CA THR A 749 22.59 0.46 8.13
C THR A 749 21.74 -0.34 9.13
N ILE A 750 22.39 -1.21 9.90
CA ILE A 750 21.73 -2.03 10.92
C ILE A 750 21.64 -1.22 12.22
N CYS A 751 20.42 -0.89 12.62
CA CYS A 751 20.13 -0.22 13.88
C CYS A 751 19.73 -1.26 14.95
N HIS A 752 19.42 -0.79 16.16
CA HIS A 752 19.09 -1.68 17.27
C HIS A 752 17.86 -2.56 16.95
N ASP A 753 16.77 -1.99 16.46
CA ASP A 753 15.49 -2.67 16.25
C ASP A 753 15.04 -2.73 14.78
N HIS A 754 15.75 -2.04 13.89
CA HIS A 754 15.40 -1.93 12.48
C HIS A 754 16.64 -1.93 11.57
N THR A 755 16.42 -2.05 10.27
CA THR A 755 17.45 -1.85 9.24
C THR A 755 17.02 -0.71 8.34
N ALA A 756 17.85 0.34 8.24
CA ALA A 756 17.67 1.40 7.25
C ALA A 756 18.33 0.97 5.94
N VAL A 757 17.60 1.08 4.83
CA VAL A 757 18.00 0.56 3.52
C VAL A 757 17.99 1.68 2.49
N LEU A 758 19.12 1.80 1.80
CA LEU A 758 19.26 2.51 0.54
C LEU A 758 19.30 1.49 -0.58
N ALA A 759 18.37 1.55 -1.52
CA ALA A 759 18.32 0.66 -2.68
C ALA A 759 18.21 1.45 -3.98
N LEU A 760 18.70 0.87 -5.08
CA LEU A 760 18.42 1.34 -6.43
C LEU A 760 17.44 0.37 -7.10
N ILE A 761 16.29 0.88 -7.53
CA ILE A 761 15.25 0.12 -8.23
C ILE A 761 15.18 0.64 -9.65
N ASP A 762 15.59 -0.18 -10.62
CA ASP A 762 15.65 0.21 -12.04
C ASP A 762 16.41 1.54 -12.23
N GLY A 763 17.51 1.72 -11.48
CA GLY A 763 18.35 2.92 -11.49
C GLY A 763 17.83 4.11 -10.65
N ARG A 764 16.66 4.00 -10.02
CA ARG A 764 16.11 5.04 -9.13
C ARG A 764 16.47 4.76 -7.67
N GLU A 765 17.00 5.76 -7.00
CA GLU A 765 17.33 5.67 -5.58
C GLU A 765 16.07 5.72 -4.71
N VAL A 766 15.96 4.79 -3.77
CA VAL A 766 14.89 4.76 -2.77
C VAL A 766 15.44 4.49 -1.38
N HIS A 767 14.80 5.11 -0.38
CA HIS A 767 15.13 4.97 1.03
C HIS A 767 13.93 4.41 1.78
N TYR A 768 14.15 3.39 2.59
CA TYR A 768 13.10 2.81 3.44
C TYR A 768 13.71 2.12 4.66
N SER A 769 12.86 1.77 5.63
CA SER A 769 13.26 1.03 6.82
C SER A 769 12.51 -0.30 6.89
N ILE A 770 13.13 -1.28 7.55
CA ILE A 770 12.54 -2.58 7.85
C ILE A 770 12.54 -2.72 9.36
N GLY A 771 11.40 -3.05 9.97
CA GLY A 771 11.26 -3.25 11.43
C GLY A 771 11.96 -4.52 11.97
N ALA A 772 13.06 -4.91 11.34
CA ALA A 772 13.90 -6.04 11.71
C ALA A 772 15.37 -5.66 11.49
N ALA A 773 16.22 -5.96 12.47
CA ALA A 773 17.64 -5.67 12.42
C ALA A 773 18.41 -6.79 11.73
N GLY A 774 19.17 -6.45 10.67
CA GLY A 774 20.14 -7.35 10.03
C GLY A 774 20.20 -7.17 8.52
N ARG A 775 21.40 -7.26 7.95
CA ARG A 775 21.62 -7.13 6.49
C ARG A 775 20.83 -8.13 5.66
N HIS A 776 20.58 -9.33 6.19
CA HIS A 776 19.78 -10.34 5.50
C HIS A 776 18.32 -9.92 5.33
N TRP A 777 17.77 -9.08 6.23
CA TRP A 777 16.46 -8.46 6.04
C TRP A 777 16.45 -7.49 4.87
N ALA A 778 17.50 -6.67 4.75
CA ALA A 778 17.68 -5.79 3.59
C ALA A 778 17.80 -6.58 2.28
N MET A 779 18.50 -7.73 2.27
CA MET A 779 18.57 -8.56 1.07
C MET A 779 17.22 -9.19 0.71
N ASN A 780 16.49 -9.71 1.71
CA ASN A 780 15.15 -10.26 1.50
C ASN A 780 14.16 -9.19 1.02
N SER A 781 14.26 -7.94 1.51
CA SER A 781 13.37 -6.86 1.04
C SER A 781 13.58 -6.54 -0.42
N LEU A 782 14.80 -6.67 -0.98
CA LEU A 782 15.01 -6.48 -2.42
C LEU A 782 14.26 -7.53 -3.25
N ALA A 783 14.28 -8.80 -2.82
CA ALA A 783 13.49 -9.86 -3.44
C ALA A 783 11.98 -9.58 -3.34
N VAL A 784 11.52 -9.06 -2.19
CA VAL A 784 10.12 -8.66 -1.97
C VAL A 784 9.74 -7.51 -2.90
N LEU A 785 10.57 -6.47 -3.02
CA LEU A 785 10.31 -5.32 -3.91
C LEU A 785 10.23 -5.76 -5.38
N ALA A 786 11.15 -6.61 -5.83
CA ALA A 786 11.13 -7.19 -7.17
C ALA A 786 9.83 -7.98 -7.43
N ALA A 787 9.44 -8.84 -6.47
CA ALA A 787 8.24 -9.67 -6.59
C ALA A 787 6.95 -8.85 -6.53
N VAL A 788 6.88 -7.83 -5.66
CA VAL A 788 5.74 -6.91 -5.56
C VAL A 788 5.58 -6.10 -6.84
N GLN A 789 6.68 -5.55 -7.38
CA GLN A 789 6.66 -4.85 -8.66
C GLN A 789 6.14 -5.77 -9.78
N ALA A 790 6.66 -7.00 -9.87
CA ALA A 790 6.25 -7.96 -10.90
C ALA A 790 4.78 -8.43 -10.76
N VAL A 791 4.31 -8.67 -9.53
CA VAL A 791 2.95 -9.18 -9.28
C VAL A 791 1.91 -8.08 -9.42
N CYS A 792 2.24 -6.83 -9.09
CA CYS A 792 1.31 -5.69 -9.14
C CYS A 792 1.29 -4.95 -10.48
N ALA A 793 2.38 -4.98 -11.27
CA ALA A 793 2.54 -4.20 -12.51
C ALA A 793 1.37 -4.23 -13.50
N PRO A 794 0.61 -5.35 -13.69
CA PRO A 794 -0.53 -5.33 -14.63
C PRO A 794 -1.67 -4.41 -14.20
N ALA A 795 -1.76 -4.06 -12.91
CA ALA A 795 -2.89 -3.32 -12.34
C ALA A 795 -2.48 -2.00 -11.67
N LEU A 796 -1.27 -1.93 -11.12
CA LEU A 796 -0.80 -0.83 -10.28
C LEU A 796 0.62 -0.44 -10.67
N SER A 797 0.89 0.87 -10.71
CA SER A 797 2.25 1.37 -10.86
C SER A 797 3.00 1.24 -9.52
N PHE A 798 4.29 0.90 -9.59
CA PHE A 798 5.12 0.69 -8.41
C PHE A 798 5.31 1.98 -7.59
N SER A 799 5.37 3.14 -8.25
CA SER A 799 5.44 4.45 -7.57
C SER A 799 4.28 4.68 -6.62
N ASP A 800 3.09 4.18 -6.98
CA ASP A 800 1.84 4.43 -6.28
C ASP A 800 1.77 3.59 -5.00
N ILE A 801 2.27 2.35 -5.09
CA ILE A 801 2.25 1.41 -3.98
C ILE A 801 3.50 1.49 -3.10
N PHE A 802 4.62 2.06 -3.59
CA PHE A 802 5.89 2.09 -2.84
C PHE A 802 5.77 2.73 -1.45
N PRO A 803 5.06 3.86 -1.23
CA PRO A 803 4.87 4.40 0.12
C PRO A 803 4.20 3.39 1.07
N THR A 804 3.16 2.69 0.61
CA THR A 804 2.49 1.62 1.37
C THR A 804 3.43 0.44 1.64
N VAL A 805 4.22 0.05 0.65
CA VAL A 805 5.23 -1.02 0.78
C VAL A 805 6.28 -0.64 1.84
N ALA A 806 6.85 0.56 1.75
CA ALA A 806 7.87 1.06 2.66
C ALA A 806 7.34 1.17 4.10
N GLN A 807 6.13 1.71 4.28
CA GLN A 807 5.48 1.77 5.59
C GLN A 807 5.20 0.37 6.16
N SER A 808 4.74 -0.57 5.32
CA SER A 808 4.46 -1.95 5.72
C SER A 808 5.73 -2.69 6.18
N LEU A 809 6.85 -2.51 5.48
CA LEU A 809 8.16 -3.03 5.84
C LEU A 809 8.69 -2.40 7.15
N ALA A 810 8.53 -1.10 7.33
CA ALA A 810 8.98 -0.39 8.52
C ALA A 810 8.26 -0.89 9.79
N GLY A 811 6.96 -1.18 9.70
CA GLY A 811 6.18 -1.70 10.84
C GLY A 811 6.32 -3.20 11.10
N MET A 812 7.14 -3.92 10.32
CA MET A 812 7.32 -5.36 10.45
C MET A 812 7.89 -5.74 11.82
N GLN A 813 7.57 -6.96 12.27
CA GLN A 813 8.26 -7.59 13.39
C GLN A 813 8.85 -8.93 12.88
N PRO A 814 10.08 -9.29 13.28
CA PRO A 814 10.64 -10.59 12.95
C PRO A 814 9.75 -11.73 13.48
N PRO A 815 9.53 -12.81 12.72
CA PRO A 815 8.80 -13.98 13.21
C PRO A 815 9.49 -14.62 14.41
N LYS A 816 8.71 -15.32 15.24
CA LYS A 816 9.22 -16.15 16.34
C LYS A 816 10.32 -17.10 15.85
N GLY A 817 11.42 -17.19 16.61
CA GLY A 817 12.58 -18.01 16.26
C GLY A 817 13.42 -17.52 15.08
N ARG A 818 13.17 -16.31 14.56
CA ARG A 818 13.84 -15.73 13.38
C ARG A 818 14.23 -14.27 13.61
N GLY A 819 14.82 -13.99 14.77
CA GLY A 819 15.33 -12.67 15.14
C GLY A 819 14.35 -11.83 15.97
N GLN A 820 13.27 -12.44 16.49
CA GLN A 820 12.31 -11.75 17.35
C GLN A 820 13.04 -11.25 18.60
N ARG A 821 12.81 -9.98 18.96
CA ARG A 821 13.43 -9.36 20.12
C ARG A 821 12.42 -9.24 21.25
N HIS A 822 12.84 -9.63 22.44
CA HIS A 822 12.07 -9.50 23.67
C HIS A 822 12.84 -8.64 24.67
N THR A 823 12.14 -7.70 25.29
CA THR A 823 12.66 -6.90 26.39
C THR A 823 12.12 -7.48 27.69
N VAL A 824 13.01 -8.01 28.52
CA VAL A 824 12.70 -8.71 29.76
C VAL A 824 13.15 -7.84 30.94
N PRO A 825 12.23 -7.25 31.72
CA PRO A 825 12.61 -6.61 32.98
C PRO A 825 13.11 -7.68 33.96
N LEU A 826 14.22 -7.42 34.66
CA LEU A 826 14.75 -8.34 35.66
C LEU A 826 14.38 -7.88 37.06
N ALA A 827 14.06 -8.83 37.96
CA ALA A 827 13.69 -8.56 39.35
C ALA A 827 14.75 -7.75 40.13
N ALA A 828 16.03 -7.85 39.74
CA ALA A 828 17.13 -7.09 40.33
C ALA A 828 17.13 -5.58 40.00
N GLY A 829 16.22 -5.10 39.12
CA GLY A 829 16.18 -3.72 38.63
C GLY A 829 17.29 -3.40 37.63
N GLY A 830 17.24 -2.21 37.01
CA GLY A 830 18.23 -1.74 36.03
C GLY A 830 17.74 -1.81 34.57
N ALA A 831 18.67 -1.69 33.61
CA ALA A 831 18.35 -1.80 32.19
C ALA A 831 17.79 -3.21 31.87
N PRO A 832 16.76 -3.32 31.03
CA PRO A 832 16.15 -4.61 30.75
C PRO A 832 17.11 -5.53 29.98
N LEU A 833 16.93 -6.84 30.15
CA LEU A 833 17.58 -7.85 29.33
C LEU A 833 16.94 -7.84 27.93
N VAL A 834 17.76 -7.94 26.89
CA VAL A 834 17.28 -8.14 25.51
C VAL A 834 17.53 -9.58 25.09
N VAL A 835 16.48 -10.31 24.70
CA VAL A 835 16.58 -11.67 24.17
C VAL A 835 16.26 -11.66 22.69
N ILE A 836 17.18 -12.15 21.85
CA ILE A 836 17.03 -12.32 20.40
C ILE A 836 16.79 -13.81 20.12
N ASP A 837 15.54 -14.14 19.76
CA ASP A 837 15.09 -15.50 19.47
C ASP A 837 15.37 -15.89 18.02
N GLU A 838 16.41 -16.69 17.82
CA GLU A 838 16.88 -17.27 16.55
C GLU A 838 16.77 -18.82 16.57
N ALA A 839 15.90 -19.37 17.43
CA ALA A 839 15.89 -20.78 17.82
C ALA A 839 15.10 -21.74 16.90
N TYR A 840 14.84 -21.36 15.64
CA TYR A 840 14.04 -22.19 14.72
C TYR A 840 14.86 -22.95 13.66
N ASN A 841 15.77 -22.27 12.95
CA ASN A 841 16.60 -22.92 11.93
C ASN A 841 18.04 -22.41 12.02
N ALA A 842 19.00 -23.32 11.90
CA ALA A 842 20.42 -22.99 12.02
C ALA A 842 21.27 -23.76 10.99
N ASN A 843 22.10 -22.99 10.31
CA ASN A 843 23.18 -23.43 9.44
C ASN A 843 24.28 -22.35 9.49
N PRO A 844 25.48 -22.58 8.94
CA PRO A 844 26.58 -21.62 9.06
C PRO A 844 26.23 -20.21 8.58
N ASP A 845 25.58 -20.06 7.44
CA ASP A 845 25.24 -18.75 6.87
C ASP A 845 24.22 -17.98 7.72
N SER A 846 23.18 -18.66 8.21
CA SER A 846 22.17 -18.04 9.08
C SER A 846 22.74 -17.69 10.46
N LEU A 847 23.67 -18.49 11.00
CA LEU A 847 24.36 -18.18 12.26
C LEU A 847 25.29 -16.98 12.09
N ALA A 848 26.07 -16.92 11.01
CA ALA A 848 26.91 -15.77 10.69
C ALA A 848 26.07 -14.48 10.54
N ALA A 849 24.92 -14.55 9.87
CA ALA A 849 24.03 -13.41 9.70
C ALA A 849 23.43 -12.90 11.03
N ALA A 850 23.05 -13.81 11.93
CA ALA A 850 22.54 -13.45 13.26
C ALA A 850 23.63 -12.82 14.14
N LEU A 851 24.85 -13.37 14.10
CA LEU A 851 26.01 -12.84 14.81
C LEU A 851 26.42 -11.44 14.30
N ALA A 852 26.39 -11.23 12.98
CA ALA A 852 26.65 -9.91 12.39
C ALA A 852 25.62 -8.86 12.86
N ALA A 853 24.33 -9.23 12.93
CA ALA A 853 23.27 -8.36 13.43
C ALA A 853 23.46 -8.04 14.93
N LEU A 854 23.87 -9.03 15.74
CA LEU A 854 24.21 -8.83 17.15
C LEU A 854 25.38 -7.84 17.31
N GLY A 855 26.45 -8.02 16.53
CA GLY A 855 27.63 -7.14 16.56
C GLY A 855 27.34 -5.69 16.16
N ALA A 856 26.51 -5.50 15.12
CA ALA A 856 26.13 -4.17 14.63
C ALA A 856 25.19 -3.41 15.60
N SER A 857 24.40 -4.13 16.39
CA SER A 857 23.44 -3.55 17.36
C SER A 857 24.10 -2.76 18.51
N GLY A 858 25.43 -2.72 18.59
CA GLY A 858 26.20 -2.01 19.62
C GLY A 858 27.00 -0.79 19.12
N GLY A 859 26.82 -0.35 17.87
CA GLY A 859 27.61 0.71 17.23
C GLY A 859 26.93 2.09 17.21
N ALA A 860 26.94 2.79 18.34
CA ALA A 860 27.02 4.26 18.36
C ALA A 860 28.32 4.66 19.06
N SER A 861 29.45 4.21 18.51
CA SER A 861 30.76 4.73 18.88
C SER A 861 30.95 6.09 18.22
N GLY A 862 30.53 7.15 18.91
CA GLY A 862 30.76 8.53 18.47
C GLY A 862 29.89 9.55 19.18
N GLY A 863 30.22 9.88 20.43
CA GLY A 863 29.58 11.00 21.14
C GLY A 863 29.64 10.86 22.64
N THR A 864 30.54 11.62 23.25
CA THR A 864 30.62 11.86 24.69
C THR A 864 29.27 12.33 25.23
N SER A 865 28.51 11.44 25.87
CA SER A 865 27.49 11.82 26.86
C SER A 865 27.41 10.73 27.94
N GLN A 866 27.26 11.19 29.17
CA GLN A 866 27.50 10.46 30.41
C GLN A 866 26.49 9.32 30.66
N GLY A 867 26.99 8.13 31.04
CA GLY A 867 26.39 7.41 32.17
C GLY A 867 25.48 6.19 31.94
N THR A 868 25.48 5.49 30.80
CA THR A 868 24.79 4.18 30.69
C THR A 868 25.78 3.06 30.36
N THR A 869 26.06 2.18 31.33
CA THR A 869 26.86 0.96 31.16
C THR A 869 26.19 0.04 30.13
N GLN A 870 26.84 -0.20 28.99
CA GLN A 870 26.40 -1.17 27.98
C GLN A 870 26.58 -2.59 28.58
N GLY A 871 25.53 -3.41 28.60
CA GLY A 871 25.61 -4.79 29.11
C GLY A 871 26.29 -5.75 28.13
N ARG A 872 26.49 -7.00 28.56
CA ARG A 872 27.27 -8.01 27.83
C ARG A 872 26.50 -8.58 26.64
N ARG A 873 27.22 -8.99 25.59
CA ARG A 873 26.70 -9.79 24.48
C ARG A 873 26.90 -11.26 24.77
N ILE A 874 25.81 -12.00 24.95
CA ILE A 874 25.81 -13.42 25.25
C ILE A 874 25.29 -14.18 24.02
N VAL A 875 26.08 -15.13 23.55
CA VAL A 875 25.76 -15.99 22.40
C VAL A 875 25.44 -17.38 22.90
N VAL A 876 24.26 -17.91 22.57
CA VAL A 876 23.83 -19.27 22.93
C VAL A 876 23.56 -20.05 21.64
N VAL A 877 24.33 -21.11 21.39
CA VAL A 877 24.27 -21.88 20.14
C VAL A 877 24.01 -23.35 20.40
N GLY A 878 22.88 -23.87 19.91
CA GLY A 878 22.63 -25.31 19.81
C GLY A 878 23.09 -25.89 18.48
N ASP A 879 22.93 -27.21 18.32
CA ASP A 879 23.36 -27.91 17.11
C ASP A 879 22.66 -27.40 15.82
N MET A 880 23.47 -27.21 14.78
CA MET A 880 23.08 -27.06 13.37
C MET A 880 22.98 -28.47 12.76
N LEU A 881 21.76 -28.95 12.53
CA LEU A 881 21.48 -30.30 12.02
C LEU A 881 21.51 -30.32 10.48
N GLU A 882 21.44 -31.51 9.87
CA GLU A 882 21.42 -31.71 8.39
C GLU A 882 22.68 -31.25 7.64
N LEU A 883 23.83 -31.15 8.34
CA LEU A 883 25.12 -30.77 7.77
C LEU A 883 25.97 -31.98 7.32
N GLY A 884 25.48 -33.21 7.56
CA GLY A 884 26.23 -34.44 7.31
C GLY A 884 27.59 -34.51 8.05
N PRO A 885 28.57 -35.26 7.50
CA PRO A 885 29.88 -35.46 8.14
C PRO A 885 30.71 -34.19 8.37
N ALA A 886 30.42 -33.10 7.66
CA ALA A 886 31.09 -31.81 7.82
C ALA A 886 30.63 -31.03 9.05
N GLY A 887 29.55 -31.45 9.71
CA GLY A 887 28.94 -30.77 10.86
C GLY A 887 29.93 -30.29 11.92
N PRO A 888 30.80 -31.16 12.49
CA PRO A 888 31.78 -30.75 13.50
C PRO A 888 32.70 -29.61 13.07
N ALA A 889 33.26 -29.70 11.86
CA ALA A 889 34.17 -28.68 11.32
C ALA A 889 33.45 -27.35 11.05
N LEU A 890 32.21 -27.42 10.54
CA LEU A 890 31.38 -26.24 10.29
C LEU A 890 31.00 -25.51 11.57
N HIS A 891 30.75 -26.22 12.68
CA HIS A 891 30.52 -25.59 13.99
C HIS A 891 31.78 -24.91 14.52
N ALA A 892 32.92 -25.61 14.52
CA ALA A 892 34.20 -25.02 14.94
C ALA A 892 34.56 -23.77 14.12
N GLY A 893 34.29 -23.80 12.81
CA GLY A 893 34.50 -22.69 11.88
C GLY A 893 33.71 -21.42 12.18
N MET A 894 32.73 -21.45 13.09
CA MET A 894 31.94 -20.26 13.49
C MET A 894 32.59 -19.41 14.58
N ALA A 895 33.69 -19.88 15.20
CA ALA A 895 34.38 -19.13 16.24
C ALA A 895 34.80 -17.71 15.82
N PRO A 896 35.37 -17.47 14.61
CA PRO A 896 35.70 -16.11 14.17
C PRO A 896 34.48 -15.18 14.09
N ALA A 897 33.33 -15.68 13.64
CA ALA A 897 32.10 -14.88 13.54
C ALA A 897 31.56 -14.53 14.94
N VAL A 898 31.64 -15.46 15.90
CA VAL A 898 31.24 -15.23 17.30
C VAL A 898 32.11 -14.13 17.93
N LEU A 899 33.41 -14.16 17.67
CA LEU A 899 34.34 -13.14 18.16
C LEU A 899 34.12 -11.78 17.47
N ALA A 900 33.88 -11.76 16.16
CA ALA A 900 33.58 -10.54 15.42
C ALA A 900 32.28 -9.86 15.88
N ALA A 901 31.32 -10.64 16.40
CA ALA A 901 30.11 -10.09 17.03
C ALA A 901 30.39 -9.40 18.39
N GLY A 902 31.59 -9.56 18.94
CA GLY A 902 31.98 -9.05 20.25
C GLY A 902 31.29 -9.81 21.39
N ALA A 903 31.13 -11.14 21.26
CA ALA A 903 30.54 -11.96 22.32
C ALA A 903 31.42 -11.96 23.58
N ASP A 904 30.83 -11.60 24.71
CA ASP A 904 31.46 -11.67 26.03
C ASP A 904 31.36 -13.06 26.65
N LEU A 905 30.25 -13.76 26.38
CA LEU A 905 30.01 -15.13 26.83
C LEU A 905 29.38 -15.98 25.74
N VAL A 906 29.85 -17.22 25.63
CA VAL A 906 29.37 -18.23 24.67
C VAL A 906 28.91 -19.47 25.41
N PHE A 907 27.64 -19.83 25.22
CA PHE A 907 27.02 -21.05 25.73
C PHE A 907 26.65 -21.97 24.58
N THR A 908 26.77 -23.28 24.76
CA THR A 908 26.42 -24.25 23.70
C THR A 908 25.64 -25.45 24.21
N ALA A 909 24.78 -26.02 23.37
CA ALA A 909 23.97 -27.21 23.70
C ALA A 909 23.98 -28.25 22.57
N GLY A 910 24.52 -29.42 22.87
CA GLY A 910 24.55 -30.57 21.95
C GLY A 910 25.94 -30.92 21.41
N PRO A 911 26.13 -32.16 20.94
CA PRO A 911 27.44 -32.70 20.58
C PRO A 911 28.15 -31.98 19.43
N LEU A 912 27.41 -31.36 18.49
CA LEU A 912 28.03 -30.64 17.38
C LEU A 912 28.48 -29.24 17.79
N SER A 913 27.65 -28.52 18.54
CA SER A 913 27.94 -27.18 19.03
C SER A 913 29.05 -27.14 20.09
N GLU A 914 29.36 -28.26 20.74
CA GLU A 914 30.56 -28.42 21.57
C GLU A 914 31.85 -28.09 20.80
N GLN A 915 31.90 -28.38 19.49
CA GLN A 915 33.05 -28.05 18.66
C GLN A 915 33.27 -26.53 18.54
N LEU A 916 32.19 -25.75 18.49
CA LEU A 916 32.27 -24.28 18.55
C LEU A 916 32.75 -23.81 19.92
N PHE A 917 32.23 -24.40 21.01
CA PHE A 917 32.64 -24.06 22.38
C PHE A 917 34.14 -24.29 22.61
N ASN A 918 34.67 -25.38 22.06
CA ASN A 918 36.08 -25.72 22.13
C ASN A 918 36.95 -24.86 21.20
N ALA A 919 36.39 -24.28 20.14
CA ALA A 919 37.10 -23.42 19.20
C ALA A 919 37.20 -21.95 19.65
N VAL A 920 36.28 -21.45 20.51
CA VAL A 920 36.37 -20.07 21.04
C VAL A 920 37.37 -19.97 22.20
N PRO A 921 38.01 -18.81 22.44
CA PRO A 921 38.95 -18.60 23.55
C PRO A 921 38.31 -18.86 24.92
N ALA A 922 39.10 -19.40 25.87
CA ALA A 922 38.61 -19.68 27.23
C ALA A 922 38.00 -18.46 27.95
N ALA A 923 38.48 -17.25 27.62
CA ALA A 923 38.02 -16.00 28.22
C ALA A 923 36.55 -15.66 27.91
N VAL A 924 35.99 -16.16 26.81
CA VAL A 924 34.59 -15.93 26.41
C VAL A 924 33.71 -17.15 26.63
N ARG A 925 34.24 -18.24 27.20
CA ARG A 925 33.45 -19.47 27.43
C ARG A 925 32.54 -19.29 28.64
N GLY A 926 31.24 -19.43 28.40
CA GLY A 926 30.25 -19.68 29.43
C GLY A 926 30.26 -21.16 29.79
N GLN A 927 29.17 -21.87 29.49
CA GLN A 927 29.05 -23.31 29.76
C GLN A 927 28.53 -24.08 28.53
N HIS A 928 28.93 -25.34 28.46
CA HIS A 928 28.41 -26.33 27.52
C HIS A 928 27.51 -27.33 28.26
N ALA A 929 26.42 -27.76 27.64
CA ALA A 929 25.58 -28.84 28.15
C ALA A 929 25.17 -29.81 27.04
N ALA A 930 24.83 -31.05 27.41
CA ALA A 930 24.42 -32.07 26.45
C ALA A 930 23.07 -31.74 25.77
N THR A 931 22.17 -31.04 26.47
CA THR A 931 20.86 -30.66 25.95
C THR A 931 20.51 -29.20 26.24
N SER A 932 19.59 -28.64 25.46
CA SER A 932 19.06 -27.28 25.68
C SER A 932 18.28 -27.15 27.00
N ALA A 933 17.68 -28.24 27.49
CA ALA A 933 16.99 -28.26 28.78
C ALA A 933 17.98 -28.10 29.95
N ASP A 934 19.13 -28.76 29.86
CA ASP A 934 20.20 -28.66 30.87
C ASP A 934 20.91 -27.30 30.80
N LEU A 935 21.01 -26.72 29.60
CA LEU A 935 21.65 -25.41 29.38
C LEU A 935 20.79 -24.24 29.89
N ALA A 936 19.46 -24.32 29.73
CA ALA A 936 18.53 -23.24 30.07
C ALA A 936 18.72 -22.62 31.46
N PRO A 937 18.79 -23.39 32.57
CA PRO A 937 19.01 -22.81 33.90
C PRO A 937 20.39 -22.16 34.05
N LEU A 938 21.41 -22.66 33.34
CA LEU A 938 22.77 -22.12 33.40
C LEU A 938 22.86 -20.73 32.74
N VAL A 939 22.18 -20.56 31.60
CA VAL A 939 22.10 -19.25 30.93
C VAL A 939 21.28 -18.27 31.77
N ALA A 940 20.12 -18.70 32.30
CA ALA A 940 19.26 -17.88 33.14
C ALA A 940 19.98 -17.37 34.41
N ALA A 941 20.85 -18.18 35.01
CA ALA A 941 21.68 -17.76 36.15
C ALA A 941 22.82 -16.80 35.77
N ALA A 942 23.24 -16.79 34.51
CA ALA A 942 24.39 -16.02 34.05
C ALA A 942 24.06 -14.60 33.62
N VAL A 943 22.82 -14.32 33.20
CA VAL A 943 22.39 -13.01 32.68
C VAL A 943 22.28 -11.93 33.76
N ARG A 944 22.45 -10.67 33.36
CA ARG A 944 22.39 -9.48 34.23
C ARG A 944 21.65 -8.33 33.53
N PRO A 945 21.22 -7.29 34.27
CA PRO A 945 20.59 -6.12 33.68
C PRO A 945 21.44 -5.50 32.56
N GLY A 946 20.79 -5.20 31.43
CA GLY A 946 21.41 -4.62 30.23
C GLY A 946 22.08 -5.61 29.28
N ASP A 947 22.18 -6.90 29.63
CA ASP A 947 22.74 -7.92 28.72
C ASP A 947 21.85 -8.09 27.45
N VAL A 948 22.49 -8.51 26.37
CA VAL A 948 21.84 -8.91 25.11
C VAL A 948 22.17 -10.37 24.84
N VAL A 949 21.16 -11.23 24.83
CA VAL A 949 21.31 -12.68 24.64
C VAL A 949 20.74 -13.11 23.30
N MET A 950 21.57 -13.64 22.41
CA MET A 950 21.13 -14.25 21.16
C MET A 950 21.08 -15.78 21.31
N VAL A 951 19.93 -16.39 21.06
CA VAL A 951 19.73 -17.85 21.16
C VAL A 951 19.46 -18.45 19.80
N LYS A 952 20.36 -19.30 19.29
CA LYS A 952 20.25 -19.90 17.96
C LYS A 952 20.41 -21.42 17.98
N GLY A 953 19.62 -22.12 17.15
CA GLY A 953 19.73 -23.56 16.97
C GLY A 953 18.67 -24.09 15.99
N SER A 954 18.87 -25.32 15.51
CA SER A 954 17.86 -26.02 14.71
C SER A 954 16.63 -26.36 15.55
N ALA A 955 15.44 -26.45 14.97
CA ALA A 955 14.23 -26.82 15.71
C ALA A 955 14.40 -28.13 16.51
N GLY A 956 15.12 -29.11 15.93
CA GLY A 956 15.45 -30.38 16.59
C GLY A 956 16.33 -30.25 17.85
N SER A 957 17.14 -29.19 17.99
CA SER A 957 17.94 -28.95 19.20
C SER A 957 17.14 -28.28 20.32
N ARG A 958 15.87 -27.91 20.06
CA ARG A 958 14.90 -27.40 21.04
C ARG A 958 15.39 -26.18 21.83
N MET A 959 16.20 -25.32 21.20
CA MET A 959 16.76 -24.12 21.84
C MET A 959 15.70 -23.11 22.31
N GLY A 960 14.44 -23.23 21.84
CA GLY A 960 13.31 -22.47 22.38
C GLY A 960 13.06 -22.66 23.87
N LEU A 961 13.56 -23.74 24.48
CA LEU A 961 13.54 -23.93 25.94
C LEU A 961 14.40 -22.89 26.67
N VAL A 962 15.56 -22.52 26.10
CA VAL A 962 16.42 -21.47 26.66
C VAL A 962 15.75 -20.11 26.54
N VAL A 963 15.11 -19.82 25.40
CA VAL A 963 14.33 -18.59 25.21
C VAL A 963 13.22 -18.50 26.24
N ALA A 964 12.42 -19.57 26.41
CA ALA A 964 11.34 -19.60 27.40
C ALA A 964 11.85 -19.37 28.84
N ALA A 965 12.98 -19.96 29.22
CA ALA A 965 13.59 -19.76 30.52
C ALA A 965 14.02 -18.30 30.75
N LEU A 966 14.56 -17.64 29.73
CA LEU A 966 14.95 -16.22 29.80
C LEU A 966 13.73 -15.30 29.91
N LEU A 967 12.65 -15.57 29.16
CA LEU A 967 11.42 -14.77 29.23
C LEU A 967 10.72 -14.92 30.59
N ALA A 968 10.86 -16.07 31.25
CA ALA A 968 10.30 -16.32 32.57
C ALA A 968 10.99 -15.51 33.70
N LEU A 969 12.14 -14.87 33.44
CA LEU A 969 12.83 -14.01 34.42
C LEU A 969 12.11 -12.67 34.68
N ALA A 970 11.07 -12.35 33.89
CA ALA A 970 10.20 -11.20 34.13
C ALA A 970 9.27 -11.36 35.34
N ALA A 971 9.21 -12.57 35.92
CA ALA A 971 8.30 -12.95 37.00
C ALA A 971 8.87 -12.69 38.41
#